data_AF-A0A8S3SLJ1-F1
#
_entry.id   AF-A0A8S3SLJ1-F1
#
_cell.length_a   1.000
_cell.length_b   1.000
_cell.length_c   1.000
_cell.angle_alpha   90.00
_cell.angle_beta   90.00
_cell.angle_gamma   90.00
#
_symmetry.space_group_name_H-M   'P 1'
#
loop_
_entity.id
_entity.type
_entity.pdbx_description
1 polymer ?
#
loop_
_entity_poly.entity_id
_entity_poly.type
_entity_poly.pdbx_seq_one_letter_code
_entity_poly.pdbx_strand_id
1 'polypeptide(L)'
;MHKIGKVSHGCLKSVKVDPDGQKISWCLRKYKYRQSKITSRKDLLHTRNLNQSLAHVRYLHDSSDVNKARLSPINIQMLSEKLHEQIFGKTSEKKTSESVHPETLKKVQYHLESHGLWNKDCPIIPDVQLQLPKLLDKDIDKHFLELGKKQTESYRKLAEMIIESKMPKCPSKWVMSAGWTKYDSDTGKAVPVDFPEEDVCVFDIELVVQEGHYPTMATAVTPKHWYSWCSNRVMEDKNKLATQIWPEDLIPLETSMDQHGPDKSRWRDRLVIGHNVGFDRSFVKEQYYIEKSKLRFLDTMSLHIGVCGQTSFQRILYQASKKGTNRKDVREYLAGKQQKHVQSDDTWKEVSTMNNLNDVYQLHCNGKPLQKDTRDVFVKGTMKDVRDRFQELMKYCSADVIATLKVLKFPHPVTLAGMMEMGTAYLPINQNWNRYIQQSNSVYDDLQRELKTILMKLANEACTKIHDERYKDDPWLWDLDWSTKDIRIKKAPKTKAKAKKVTEKEEETAEDRINKILATSERLYKIRSHMAGYPGWYKDLCMRLNKEDWLPGPSLISLQMRVAPKLMRLMWEGYPVHYDSKLGWGYVVPDPEKLEEDKDMLEEVESDSDGEDKTGEEMSKYPVRSVFKLCGLNYSVKSTRESLFNLEDTLPGYVPQAKVDKNKMAEVVQTGVDGSMTWDEKKKHLQAAGITPRNIPPKEGRHDIGIPGCWFYQIPHKVVLLVIITNFCIPTTCAVANTATDFFNLKNLY
;
A
#
# COMPACT_ATOMS: atom_id res chain seq x y z
N MET A 1 13.51 36.69 -28.28
CA MET A 1 13.08 37.53 -29.42
C MET A 1 11.58 37.80 -29.31
N HIS A 2 11.21 39.08 -29.42
CA HIS A 2 9.87 39.65 -29.23
C HIS A 2 8.81 39.25 -30.27
N LYS A 3 7.55 39.06 -29.83
CA LYS A 3 6.32 39.84 -30.20
C LYS A 3 5.07 39.14 -29.64
N ILE A 4 4.42 39.70 -28.61
CA ILE A 4 3.19 40.53 -28.63
C ILE A 4 1.90 39.75 -28.97
N GLY A 5 0.92 39.82 -28.06
CA GLY A 5 -0.48 39.49 -28.34
C GLY A 5 -1.38 39.31 -27.11
N LYS A 6 -1.64 40.38 -26.33
CA LYS A 6 -2.76 40.45 -25.37
C LYS A 6 -4.09 40.46 -26.13
N VAL A 7 -5.08 39.68 -25.69
CA VAL A 7 -6.51 40.03 -25.78
C VAL A 7 -7.19 39.66 -24.47
N SER A 8 -7.98 40.62 -23.97
CA SER A 8 -8.62 40.72 -22.67
C SER A 8 -10.11 40.33 -22.70
N HIS A 9 -10.58 39.83 -21.54
CA HIS A 9 -11.88 40.06 -20.88
C HIS A 9 -13.22 39.79 -21.60
N GLY A 10 -13.99 38.86 -20.98
CA GLY A 10 -15.41 39.06 -20.64
C GLY A 10 -16.46 38.46 -21.57
N CYS A 11 -17.25 37.48 -21.07
CA CYS A 11 -18.71 37.63 -20.92
C CYS A 11 -19.34 36.39 -20.25
N LEU A 12 -20.01 36.62 -19.12
CA LEU A 12 -21.11 35.80 -18.62
C LEU A 12 -22.27 35.81 -19.63
N LYS A 13 -22.87 34.66 -19.95
CA LYS A 13 -24.35 34.50 -20.02
C LYS A 13 -24.82 33.08 -20.35
N SER A 14 -25.91 32.75 -19.65
CA SER A 14 -27.04 31.87 -20.00
C SER A 14 -26.82 30.37 -20.10
N VAL A 15 -27.24 29.70 -19.02
CA VAL A 15 -27.83 28.37 -18.97
C VAL A 15 -29.10 28.36 -19.84
N LYS A 16 -29.19 27.40 -20.79
CA LYS A 16 -30.47 26.93 -21.34
C LYS A 16 -30.57 25.43 -21.08
N VAL A 17 -31.68 25.06 -20.45
CA VAL A 17 -32.14 23.69 -20.22
C VAL A 17 -32.79 23.21 -21.51
N ASP A 18 -32.42 22.01 -21.97
CA ASP A 18 -33.06 21.34 -23.10
C ASP A 18 -34.18 20.43 -22.57
N PRO A 19 -35.43 20.55 -23.05
CA PRO A 19 -36.57 19.80 -22.56
C PRO A 19 -36.84 18.62 -23.48
N ASP A 20 -36.01 17.58 -23.46
CA ASP A 20 -36.39 16.28 -24.02
C ASP A 20 -35.55 15.16 -23.38
N GLY A 21 -36.22 14.37 -22.55
CA GLY A 21 -35.63 13.23 -21.87
C GLY A 21 -35.28 12.11 -22.85
N GLN A 22 -34.02 12.08 -23.31
CA GLN A 22 -33.40 10.88 -23.85
C GLN A 22 -31.93 10.76 -23.38
N LYS A 23 -31.64 9.68 -22.64
CA LYS A 23 -30.30 9.27 -22.22
C LYS A 23 -29.51 8.74 -23.44
N ILE A 24 -28.50 9.48 -23.91
CA ILE A 24 -27.46 8.95 -24.81
C ILE A 24 -26.06 9.46 -24.40
N SER A 25 -25.15 8.50 -24.27
CA SER A 25 -23.73 8.56 -23.86
C SER A 25 -22.87 9.63 -24.55
N TRP A 26 -22.23 10.47 -23.73
CA TRP A 26 -21.28 11.53 -24.13
C TRP A 26 -19.82 11.06 -24.31
N CYS A 27 -19.51 9.77 -24.18
CA CYS A 27 -18.13 9.27 -24.18
C CYS A 27 -17.53 8.96 -25.57
N LEU A 28 -18.32 8.86 -26.65
CA LEU A 28 -17.81 8.37 -27.94
C LEU A 28 -17.47 9.46 -28.98
N ARG A 29 -17.80 10.74 -28.76
CA ARG A 29 -17.52 11.81 -29.74
C ARG A 29 -16.13 12.46 -29.64
N LYS A 30 -15.44 12.36 -28.50
CA LYS A 30 -14.08 12.93 -28.36
C LYS A 30 -12.97 12.02 -28.90
N TYR A 31 -13.22 10.72 -29.06
CA TYR A 31 -12.22 9.77 -29.57
C TYR A 31 -12.06 9.83 -31.10
N LYS A 32 -13.14 10.16 -31.84
CA LYS A 32 -13.09 10.27 -33.31
C LYS A 32 -12.56 11.60 -33.84
N TYR A 33 -12.55 12.68 -33.04
CA TYR A 33 -12.11 14.01 -33.50
C TYR A 33 -10.59 14.24 -33.36
N ARG A 34 -9.84 13.34 -32.70
CA ARG A 34 -8.40 13.51 -32.43
C ARG A 34 -7.48 12.76 -33.40
N GLN A 35 -8.03 11.97 -34.33
CA GLN A 35 -7.24 11.28 -35.36
C GLN A 35 -7.01 12.11 -36.64
N SER A 36 -7.66 13.25 -36.82
CA SER A 36 -7.64 13.96 -38.12
C SER A 36 -6.63 15.10 -38.25
N LYS A 37 -5.75 15.37 -37.27
CA LYS A 37 -4.67 16.38 -37.41
C LYS A 37 -3.39 16.00 -36.67
N ILE A 38 -2.58 15.13 -37.27
CA ILE A 38 -1.14 15.03 -37.00
C ILE A 38 -0.45 14.85 -38.36
N THR A 39 0.01 15.96 -38.94
CA THR A 39 0.82 15.99 -40.16
C THR A 39 2.17 16.63 -39.85
N SER A 40 3.16 15.81 -39.49
CA SER A 40 4.56 16.23 -39.39
C SER A 40 5.43 15.26 -40.20
N ARG A 41 6.29 15.83 -41.05
CA ARG A 41 7.18 15.10 -41.98
C ARG A 41 8.26 14.26 -41.27
N LYS A 42 8.51 14.49 -39.97
CA LYS A 42 9.48 13.74 -39.17
C LYS A 42 8.94 12.40 -38.66
N ASP A 43 7.63 12.28 -38.46
CA ASP A 43 6.99 11.02 -38.00
C ASP A 43 6.87 9.98 -39.14
N LEU A 44 6.90 10.44 -40.39
CA LEU A 44 6.94 9.59 -41.60
C LEU A 44 8.27 8.82 -41.76
N LEU A 45 9.36 9.28 -41.14
CA LEU A 45 10.64 8.56 -41.12
C LEU A 45 10.70 7.53 -39.99
N HIS A 46 10.09 7.83 -38.84
CA HIS A 46 10.06 6.90 -37.70
C HIS A 46 9.08 5.74 -37.93
N THR A 47 7.93 6.01 -38.56
CA THR A 47 6.99 4.97 -39.01
C THR A 47 7.55 4.11 -40.15
N ARG A 48 8.48 4.64 -40.97
CA ARG A 48 9.18 3.84 -42.00
C ARG A 48 10.16 2.83 -41.41
N ASN A 49 10.87 3.18 -40.34
CA ASN A 49 11.79 2.26 -39.66
C ASN A 49 11.06 1.21 -38.81
N LEU A 50 9.96 1.58 -38.13
CA LEU A 50 9.12 0.61 -37.42
C LEU A 50 8.42 -0.36 -38.37
N ASN A 51 7.98 0.11 -39.54
CA ASN A 51 7.44 -0.75 -40.59
C ASN A 51 8.52 -1.59 -41.29
N GLN A 52 9.81 -1.20 -41.28
CA GLN A 52 10.90 -2.05 -41.77
C GLN A 52 11.27 -3.17 -40.78
N SER A 53 11.16 -2.93 -39.47
CA SER A 53 11.33 -3.99 -38.44
C SER A 53 10.10 -4.90 -38.31
N LEU A 54 8.88 -4.39 -38.54
CA LEU A 54 7.65 -5.19 -38.56
C LEU A 54 7.39 -5.89 -39.90
N ALA A 55 8.06 -5.48 -40.99
CA ALA A 55 7.93 -6.12 -42.30
C ALA A 55 8.56 -7.54 -42.38
N HIS A 56 9.29 -8.00 -41.35
CA HIS A 56 9.85 -9.35 -41.31
C HIS A 56 8.89 -10.42 -40.76
N VAL A 57 7.68 -10.05 -40.32
CA VAL A 57 6.64 -11.02 -39.93
C VAL A 57 5.47 -10.92 -40.91
N ARG A 58 5.68 -11.36 -42.15
CA ARG A 58 4.56 -11.64 -43.06
C ARG A 58 3.98 -12.99 -42.68
N TYR A 59 2.81 -12.98 -42.04
CA TYR A 59 1.94 -14.15 -41.98
C TYR A 59 1.44 -14.44 -43.41
N LEU A 60 2.13 -15.33 -44.11
CA LEU A 60 1.61 -15.92 -45.34
C LEU A 60 0.67 -17.06 -44.92
N HIS A 61 -0.63 -16.77 -44.84
CA HIS A 61 -1.66 -17.80 -44.89
C HIS A 61 -1.74 -18.28 -46.34
N ASP A 62 -1.02 -19.35 -46.64
CA ASP A 62 -1.22 -20.11 -47.87
C ASP A 62 -2.25 -21.20 -47.57
N SER A 63 -3.46 -21.08 -48.13
CA SER A 63 -4.62 -21.92 -47.83
C SER A 63 -4.74 -23.16 -48.73
N SER A 64 -3.64 -23.62 -49.33
CA SER A 64 -3.67 -24.70 -50.34
C SER A 64 -2.77 -25.90 -50.07
N ASP A 65 -2.19 -26.06 -48.88
CA ASP A 65 -1.59 -27.34 -48.48
C ASP A 65 -2.01 -27.69 -47.05
N VAL A 66 -2.86 -28.70 -46.91
CA VAL A 66 -3.09 -29.37 -45.62
C VAL A 66 -1.86 -30.22 -45.34
N ASN A 67 -0.75 -29.57 -44.98
CA ASN A 67 0.40 -30.26 -44.41
C ASN A 67 -0.09 -31.00 -43.16
N LYS A 68 0.10 -32.32 -43.15
CA LYS A 68 -0.26 -33.17 -42.00
C LYS A 68 0.45 -32.61 -40.78
N ALA A 69 -0.32 -32.07 -39.82
CA ALA A 69 0.22 -31.58 -38.57
C ALA A 69 1.08 -32.69 -37.93
N ARG A 70 2.30 -32.35 -37.52
CA ARG A 70 3.19 -33.31 -36.89
C ARG A 70 2.64 -33.64 -35.49
N LEU A 71 2.25 -34.89 -35.28
CA LEU A 71 1.67 -35.35 -34.01
C LEU A 71 2.66 -36.24 -33.26
N SER A 72 2.63 -36.16 -31.93
CA SER A 72 3.33 -37.10 -31.05
C SER A 72 2.59 -38.45 -30.95
N PRO A 73 3.21 -39.51 -30.38
CA PRO A 73 2.55 -40.81 -30.17
C PRO A 73 1.29 -40.77 -29.28
N ILE A 74 1.08 -39.67 -28.55
CA ILE A 74 -0.11 -39.43 -27.70
C ILE A 74 -1.06 -38.39 -28.31
N ASN A 75 -0.97 -38.18 -29.64
CA ASN A 75 -1.83 -37.29 -30.42
C ASN A 75 -1.76 -35.79 -30.05
N ILE A 76 -0.67 -35.35 -29.40
CA ILE A 76 -0.40 -33.91 -29.17
C ILE A 76 0.30 -33.33 -30.39
N GLN A 77 -0.20 -32.19 -30.87
CA GLN A 77 0.41 -31.42 -31.96
C GLN A 77 1.78 -30.85 -31.57
N MET A 78 2.78 -31.14 -32.41
CA MET A 78 4.16 -30.70 -32.29
C MET A 78 4.39 -29.44 -33.13
N LEU A 79 5.59 -28.85 -33.02
CA LEU A 79 6.02 -27.73 -33.87
C LEU A 79 5.87 -28.06 -35.36
N SER A 80 5.49 -27.05 -36.17
CA SER A 80 5.42 -27.16 -37.62
C SER A 80 6.76 -27.64 -38.19
N GLU A 81 6.71 -28.38 -39.29
CA GLU A 81 7.89 -29.04 -39.87
C GLU A 81 9.02 -28.03 -40.15
N LYS A 82 8.68 -26.89 -40.77
CA LYS A 82 9.64 -25.81 -41.07
C LYS A 82 10.28 -25.22 -39.81
N LEU A 83 9.55 -25.09 -38.71
CA LEU A 83 10.12 -24.60 -37.44
C LEU A 83 10.98 -25.65 -36.77
N HIS A 84 10.54 -26.91 -36.82
CA HIS A 84 11.31 -28.05 -36.32
C HIS A 84 12.65 -28.17 -37.05
N GLU A 85 12.67 -28.04 -38.38
CA GLU A 85 13.92 -28.03 -39.17
C GLU A 85 14.85 -26.87 -38.79
N GLN A 86 14.31 -25.68 -38.50
CA GLN A 86 15.10 -24.51 -38.13
C GLN A 86 15.72 -24.63 -36.72
N ILE A 87 15.04 -25.30 -35.80
CA ILE A 87 15.46 -25.45 -34.41
C ILE A 87 16.37 -26.67 -34.21
N PHE A 88 15.95 -27.83 -34.73
CA PHE A 88 16.60 -29.12 -34.48
C PHE A 88 17.43 -29.62 -35.67
N GLY A 89 17.42 -28.88 -36.78
CA GLY A 89 18.07 -29.27 -38.03
C GLY A 89 17.31 -30.37 -38.79
N LYS A 90 17.72 -30.62 -40.04
CA LYS A 90 17.13 -31.66 -40.91
C LYS A 90 17.45 -33.10 -40.48
N THR A 91 18.28 -33.30 -39.46
CA THR A 91 18.85 -34.61 -39.08
C THR A 91 18.17 -35.25 -37.86
N SER A 92 17.20 -34.56 -37.26
CA SER A 92 16.46 -35.03 -36.08
C SER A 92 15.62 -36.30 -36.34
N GLU A 93 15.19 -36.51 -37.59
CA GLU A 93 14.37 -37.68 -37.95
C GLU A 93 15.05 -39.04 -37.72
N LYS A 94 16.39 -39.10 -37.76
CA LYS A 94 17.14 -40.36 -37.55
C LYS A 94 17.43 -40.71 -36.09
N LYS A 95 17.16 -39.81 -35.13
CA LYS A 95 17.30 -40.12 -33.69
C LYS A 95 15.95 -40.39 -33.00
N THR A 96 14.84 -40.04 -33.61
CA THR A 96 13.49 -40.41 -33.13
C THR A 96 13.14 -41.89 -33.27
N SER A 97 14.05 -42.72 -33.80
CA SER A 97 13.96 -44.18 -33.74
C SER A 97 14.67 -44.82 -32.54
N GLU A 98 15.14 -44.04 -31.56
CA GLU A 98 15.10 -44.53 -30.17
C GLU A 98 13.66 -44.36 -29.69
N SER A 99 12.84 -45.36 -30.02
CA SER A 99 11.45 -45.45 -29.60
C SER A 99 11.36 -45.22 -28.09
N VAL A 100 10.51 -44.28 -27.67
CA VAL A 100 10.13 -44.12 -26.27
C VAL A 100 9.78 -45.52 -25.76
N HIS A 101 10.45 -45.98 -24.69
CA HIS A 101 10.29 -47.33 -24.17
C HIS A 101 8.79 -47.64 -24.00
N PRO A 102 8.26 -48.76 -24.52
CA PRO A 102 6.82 -49.05 -24.52
C PRO A 102 6.17 -48.95 -23.13
N GLU A 103 6.93 -49.22 -22.08
CA GLU A 103 6.49 -49.06 -20.69
C GLU A 103 6.23 -47.60 -20.29
N THR A 104 7.03 -46.65 -20.78
CA THR A 104 6.84 -45.22 -20.50
C THR A 104 5.57 -44.71 -21.15
N LEU A 105 5.28 -45.15 -22.39
CA LEU A 105 4.02 -44.82 -23.06
C LEU A 105 2.81 -45.36 -22.29
N LYS A 106 2.86 -46.60 -21.80
CA LYS A 106 1.80 -47.18 -20.96
C LYS A 106 1.58 -46.38 -19.66
N LYS A 107 2.65 -45.93 -19.00
CA LYS A 107 2.55 -45.08 -17.80
C LYS A 107 1.89 -43.74 -18.11
N VAL A 108 2.26 -43.09 -19.22
CA VAL A 108 1.66 -41.83 -19.66
C VAL A 108 0.18 -42.04 -20.01
N GLN A 109 -0.16 -43.11 -20.71
CA GLN A 109 -1.54 -43.48 -21.04
C GLN A 109 -2.39 -43.63 -19.77
N TYR A 110 -1.94 -44.46 -18.81
CA TYR A 110 -2.64 -44.64 -17.54
C TYR A 110 -2.82 -43.32 -16.76
N HIS A 111 -1.79 -42.46 -16.75
CA HIS A 111 -1.87 -41.15 -16.12
C HIS A 111 -2.90 -40.24 -16.82
N LEU A 112 -2.95 -40.25 -18.15
CA LEU A 112 -3.93 -39.47 -18.91
C LEU A 112 -5.35 -40.02 -18.74
N GLU A 113 -5.53 -41.34 -18.66
CA GLU A 113 -6.82 -41.99 -18.42
C GLU A 113 -7.36 -41.66 -17.02
N SER A 114 -6.53 -41.75 -15.98
CA SER A 114 -6.95 -41.43 -14.60
C SER A 114 -7.39 -39.98 -14.43
N HIS A 115 -6.87 -39.05 -15.25
CA HIS A 115 -7.29 -37.65 -15.26
C HIS A 115 -8.39 -37.36 -16.30
N GLY A 116 -8.91 -38.39 -16.99
CA GLY A 116 -9.93 -38.25 -18.02
C GLY A 116 -9.48 -37.41 -19.22
N LEU A 117 -8.20 -37.42 -19.57
CA LEU A 117 -7.60 -36.66 -20.67
C LEU A 117 -7.25 -37.53 -21.89
N TRP A 118 -7.21 -38.85 -21.72
CA TRP A 118 -6.95 -39.79 -22.81
C TRP A 118 -8.09 -39.83 -23.85
N ASN A 119 -7.74 -39.99 -25.13
CA ASN A 119 -8.69 -40.06 -26.26
C ASN A 119 -9.68 -38.88 -26.38
N LYS A 120 -9.32 -37.68 -25.90
CA LYS A 120 -10.07 -36.46 -26.16
C LYS A 120 -9.64 -35.82 -27.48
N ASP A 121 -10.61 -35.34 -28.25
CA ASP A 121 -10.34 -34.58 -29.47
C ASP A 121 -9.58 -33.29 -29.15
N CYS A 122 -8.38 -33.15 -29.72
CA CYS A 122 -7.58 -31.94 -29.61
C CYS A 122 -7.77 -31.10 -30.88
N PRO A 123 -8.22 -29.84 -30.79
CA PRO A 123 -8.34 -28.97 -31.96
C PRO A 123 -6.96 -28.74 -32.57
N ILE A 124 -6.78 -29.10 -33.85
CA ILE A 124 -5.53 -28.89 -34.58
C ILE A 124 -5.43 -27.41 -34.96
N ILE A 125 -4.33 -26.79 -34.56
CA ILE A 125 -4.00 -25.40 -34.89
C ILE A 125 -3.29 -25.39 -36.26
N PRO A 126 -3.53 -24.43 -37.15
CA PRO A 126 -2.82 -24.36 -38.43
C PRO A 126 -1.31 -24.15 -38.23
N ASP A 127 -0.51 -24.74 -39.13
CA ASP A 127 0.94 -24.64 -39.09
C ASP A 127 1.43 -23.20 -39.29
N VAL A 128 2.39 -22.78 -38.46
CA VAL A 128 3.00 -21.45 -38.53
C VAL A 128 4.25 -21.50 -39.40
N GLN A 129 4.34 -20.58 -40.37
CA GLN A 129 5.52 -20.36 -41.20
C GLN A 129 6.32 -19.14 -40.70
N LEU A 130 7.10 -19.32 -39.64
CA LEU A 130 7.99 -18.29 -39.11
C LEU A 130 9.44 -18.60 -39.50
N GLN A 131 10.16 -17.60 -40.02
CA GLN A 131 11.59 -17.68 -40.27
C GLN A 131 12.36 -17.12 -39.07
N LEU A 132 13.08 -17.98 -38.37
CA LEU A 132 13.93 -17.62 -37.23
C LEU A 132 15.29 -17.10 -37.72
N PRO A 133 15.93 -16.18 -36.96
CA PRO A 133 17.33 -15.83 -37.19
C PRO A 133 18.22 -17.07 -37.16
N LYS A 134 19.33 -17.04 -37.91
CA LYS A 134 20.30 -18.14 -37.92
C LYS A 134 20.81 -18.39 -36.50
N LEU A 135 20.62 -19.61 -36.01
CA LEU A 135 21.18 -20.03 -34.74
C LEU A 135 22.71 -19.99 -34.83
N LEU A 136 23.33 -19.54 -33.74
CA LEU A 136 24.80 -19.51 -33.60
C LEU A 136 25.40 -20.90 -33.38
N ASP A 137 24.60 -21.85 -32.89
CA ASP A 137 24.96 -23.24 -32.62
C ASP A 137 23.79 -24.16 -33.03
N LYS A 138 23.99 -25.48 -32.98
CA LYS A 138 23.03 -26.53 -33.33
C LYS A 138 21.99 -26.80 -32.25
N ASP A 139 22.16 -26.21 -31.07
CA ASP A 139 21.34 -26.42 -29.89
C ASP A 139 20.89 -25.06 -29.36
N ILE A 140 19.62 -24.94 -28.95
CA ILE A 140 19.04 -23.71 -28.42
C ILE A 140 19.80 -23.27 -27.17
N ASP A 141 20.13 -24.21 -26.29
CA ASP A 141 20.79 -23.90 -25.02
C ASP A 141 22.19 -23.31 -25.27
N LYS A 142 22.94 -23.92 -26.20
CA LYS A 142 24.25 -23.41 -26.64
C LYS A 142 24.13 -22.08 -27.38
N HIS A 143 23.09 -21.92 -28.20
CA HIS A 143 22.82 -20.67 -28.89
C HIS A 143 22.66 -19.50 -27.92
N PHE A 144 21.83 -19.67 -26.88
CA PHE A 144 21.63 -18.63 -25.87
C PHE A 144 22.88 -18.42 -25.00
N LEU A 145 23.61 -19.49 -24.68
CA LEU A 145 24.89 -19.36 -23.97
C LEU A 145 25.88 -18.51 -24.76
N GLU A 146 26.04 -18.76 -26.06
CA GLU A 146 26.93 -17.99 -26.94
C GLU A 146 26.44 -16.56 -27.15
N LEU A 147 25.13 -16.32 -27.23
CA LEU A 147 24.57 -14.97 -27.24
C LEU A 147 24.91 -14.21 -25.95
N GLY A 148 24.70 -14.84 -24.79
CA GLY A 148 25.00 -14.25 -23.48
C GLY A 148 26.48 -13.92 -23.35
N LYS A 149 27.37 -14.84 -23.76
CA LYS A 149 28.82 -14.59 -23.80
C LYS A 149 29.16 -13.41 -24.70
N LYS A 150 28.69 -13.39 -25.96
CA LYS A 150 28.97 -12.30 -26.90
C LYS A 150 28.52 -10.92 -26.39
N GLN A 151 27.37 -10.84 -25.72
CA GLN A 151 26.86 -9.57 -25.18
C GLN A 151 27.64 -9.08 -23.95
N THR A 152 28.11 -10.01 -23.12
CA THR A 152 28.75 -9.69 -21.83
C THR A 152 30.26 -9.74 -21.85
N GLU A 153 30.88 -10.23 -22.93
CA GLU A 153 32.31 -10.50 -23.03
C GLU A 153 33.19 -9.31 -22.61
N SER A 154 32.87 -8.09 -23.06
CA SER A 154 33.64 -6.91 -22.72
C SER A 154 33.54 -6.56 -21.24
N TYR A 155 32.33 -6.55 -20.68
CA TYR A 155 32.10 -6.27 -19.26
C TYR A 155 32.62 -7.38 -18.34
N ARG A 156 32.55 -8.63 -18.79
CA ARG A 156 33.11 -9.77 -18.05
C ARG A 156 34.63 -9.64 -17.92
N LYS A 157 35.34 -9.28 -19.00
CA LYS A 157 36.78 -9.01 -18.94
C LYS A 157 37.12 -7.87 -17.99
N LEU A 158 36.32 -6.81 -17.96
CA LEU A 158 36.49 -5.71 -17.01
C LEU A 158 36.32 -6.17 -15.55
N ALA A 159 35.31 -7.00 -15.29
CA ALA A 159 35.08 -7.57 -13.97
C ALA A 159 36.17 -8.57 -13.53
N GLU A 160 36.63 -9.44 -14.43
CA GLU A 160 37.74 -10.36 -14.18
C GLU A 160 39.03 -9.57 -13.91
N MET A 161 39.28 -8.50 -14.67
CA MET A 161 40.43 -7.61 -14.48
C MET A 161 40.47 -7.01 -13.07
N ILE A 162 39.35 -6.50 -12.53
CA ILE A 162 39.36 -5.88 -11.18
C ILE A 162 39.49 -6.91 -10.05
N ILE A 163 39.03 -8.15 -10.26
CA ILE A 163 39.16 -9.23 -9.28
C ILE A 163 40.58 -9.81 -9.26
N GLU A 164 41.19 -9.99 -10.44
CA GLU A 164 42.55 -10.52 -10.56
C GLU A 164 43.63 -9.49 -10.20
N SER A 165 43.34 -8.20 -10.36
CA SER A 165 44.27 -7.13 -10.03
C SER A 165 44.49 -7.03 -8.52
N LYS A 166 45.76 -6.78 -8.14
CA LYS A 166 46.09 -6.47 -6.74
C LYS A 166 45.50 -5.11 -6.40
N MET A 167 44.63 -5.08 -5.38
CA MET A 167 44.00 -3.84 -4.92
C MET A 167 45.06 -2.78 -4.56
N PRO A 168 44.92 -1.52 -5.05
CA PRO A 168 45.85 -0.45 -4.72
C PRO A 168 45.80 -0.11 -3.23
N LYS A 169 46.92 0.39 -2.71
CA LYS A 169 47.04 0.76 -1.29
C LYS A 169 46.08 1.91 -1.00
N CYS A 170 45.20 1.71 -0.02
CA CYS A 170 44.26 2.74 0.43
C CYS A 170 45.02 3.96 0.98
N PRO A 171 44.64 5.20 0.61
CA PRO A 171 45.31 6.40 1.08
C PRO A 171 45.16 6.56 2.60
N SER A 172 46.24 7.01 3.25
CA SER A 172 46.25 7.23 4.71
C SER A 172 45.51 8.49 5.13
N LYS A 173 45.48 9.52 4.26
CA LYS A 173 44.80 10.79 4.45
C LYS A 173 44.04 11.16 3.20
N TRP A 174 42.76 11.44 3.36
CA TRP A 174 41.87 11.87 2.28
C TRP A 174 41.88 13.39 2.14
N VAL A 175 41.81 13.91 0.92
CA VAL A 175 41.72 15.33 0.64
C VAL A 175 40.24 15.72 0.53
N MET A 176 39.84 16.71 1.32
CA MET A 176 38.52 17.32 1.24
C MET A 176 38.55 18.41 0.16
N SER A 177 38.20 18.03 -1.06
CA SER A 177 38.13 18.91 -2.23
C SER A 177 36.86 18.58 -3.01
N ALA A 178 36.20 19.61 -3.56
CA ALA A 178 35.04 19.43 -4.40
C ALA A 178 35.40 18.71 -5.71
N GLY A 179 34.49 17.88 -6.21
CA GLY A 179 34.70 17.07 -7.40
C GLY A 179 35.53 15.81 -7.13
N TRP A 180 36.03 15.19 -8.19
CA TRP A 180 36.83 13.97 -8.08
C TRP A 180 38.29 14.26 -7.76
N THR A 181 38.85 13.47 -6.84
CA THR A 181 40.27 13.45 -6.49
C THR A 181 40.80 12.04 -6.69
N LYS A 182 41.83 11.89 -7.51
CA LYS A 182 42.59 10.65 -7.75
C LYS A 182 43.74 10.54 -6.74
N TYR A 183 43.92 9.37 -6.15
CA TYR A 183 45.05 9.06 -5.28
C TYR A 183 45.94 8.03 -5.95
N ASP A 184 47.15 8.47 -6.25
CA ASP A 184 48.19 7.62 -6.84
C ASP A 184 48.69 6.60 -5.81
N SER A 185 48.74 5.33 -6.19
CA SER A 185 49.04 4.23 -5.26
C SER A 185 50.53 4.12 -4.90
N ASP A 186 51.41 4.61 -5.77
CA ASP A 186 52.87 4.56 -5.60
C ASP A 186 53.40 5.80 -4.88
N THR A 187 52.90 6.97 -5.26
CA THR A 187 53.36 8.26 -4.72
C THR A 187 52.49 8.79 -3.58
N GLY A 188 51.26 8.28 -3.44
CA GLY A 188 50.26 8.80 -2.49
C GLY A 188 49.76 10.21 -2.82
N LYS A 189 50.10 10.74 -4.00
CA LYS A 189 49.75 12.10 -4.42
C LYS A 189 48.27 12.18 -4.77
N ALA A 190 47.59 13.19 -4.22
CA ALA A 190 46.23 13.54 -4.56
C ALA A 190 46.21 14.51 -5.76
N VAL A 191 45.46 14.19 -6.81
CA VAL A 191 45.34 14.99 -8.02
C VAL A 191 43.86 15.16 -8.38
N PRO A 192 43.36 16.39 -8.59
CA PRO A 192 41.99 16.60 -9.04
C PRO A 192 41.81 16.08 -10.47
N VAL A 193 40.68 15.41 -10.73
CA VAL A 193 40.30 14.88 -12.04
C VAL A 193 38.81 15.16 -12.29
N ASP A 194 38.37 15.11 -13.54
CA ASP A 194 36.96 15.35 -13.87
C ASP A 194 36.06 14.14 -13.57
N PHE A 195 36.58 12.93 -13.80
CA PHE A 195 35.93 11.64 -13.54
C PHE A 195 36.99 10.52 -13.54
N PRO A 196 36.68 9.30 -13.04
CA PRO A 196 37.61 8.18 -13.03
C PRO A 196 38.08 7.76 -14.45
N GLU A 197 39.40 7.68 -14.64
CA GLU A 197 40.00 7.44 -15.97
C GLU A 197 39.81 6.00 -16.45
N GLU A 198 39.84 5.03 -15.53
CA GLU A 198 39.71 3.60 -15.86
C GLU A 198 38.28 3.20 -16.23
N ASP A 199 38.14 2.06 -16.93
CA ASP A 199 36.85 1.59 -17.45
C ASP A 199 36.08 0.69 -16.46
N VAL A 200 36.68 0.35 -15.30
CA VAL A 200 36.02 -0.43 -14.24
C VAL A 200 36.31 0.15 -12.87
N CYS A 201 35.27 0.28 -12.05
CA CYS A 201 35.40 0.72 -10.66
C CYS A 201 34.37 0.06 -9.75
N VAL A 202 34.73 -0.14 -8.48
CA VAL A 202 33.76 -0.35 -7.40
C VAL A 202 33.44 1.01 -6.80
N PHE A 203 32.16 1.29 -6.57
CA PHE A 203 31.64 2.63 -6.33
C PHE A 203 30.53 2.59 -5.27
N ASP A 204 30.54 3.57 -4.38
CA ASP A 204 29.57 3.73 -3.28
C ASP A 204 29.39 5.21 -2.94
N ILE A 205 28.15 5.63 -2.63
CA ILE A 205 27.78 7.02 -2.35
C ILE A 205 27.11 7.15 -0.98
N GLU A 206 27.46 8.23 -0.27
CA GLU A 206 26.81 8.62 0.98
C GLU A 206 26.10 9.97 0.88
N LEU A 207 24.96 10.07 1.59
CA LEU A 207 24.09 11.24 1.62
C LEU A 207 23.76 11.64 3.06
N VAL A 208 23.72 12.93 3.32
CA VAL A 208 23.24 13.47 4.61
C VAL A 208 21.73 13.66 4.54
N VAL A 209 20.97 12.76 5.17
CA VAL A 209 19.50 12.69 5.06
C VAL A 209 18.81 13.97 5.55
N GLN A 210 19.34 14.61 6.61
CA GLN A 210 18.76 15.84 7.17
C GLN A 210 18.85 17.04 6.22
N GLU A 211 19.81 17.03 5.31
CA GLU A 211 20.11 18.12 4.37
C GLU A 211 19.45 17.90 3.00
N GLY A 212 18.76 16.76 2.84
CA GLY A 212 18.04 16.35 1.64
C GLY A 212 18.72 15.22 0.87
N HIS A 213 18.11 14.82 -0.24
CA HIS A 213 18.57 13.72 -1.08
C HIS A 213 19.67 14.16 -2.07
N TYR A 214 20.77 14.71 -1.57
CA TYR A 214 21.91 15.14 -2.39
C TYR A 214 23.12 14.23 -2.19
N PRO A 215 23.82 13.84 -3.28
CA PRO A 215 25.07 13.11 -3.14
C PRO A 215 26.06 14.01 -2.39
N THR A 216 26.59 13.50 -1.27
CA THR A 216 27.46 14.28 -0.39
C THR A 216 28.91 13.88 -0.60
N MET A 217 29.17 12.58 -0.53
CA MET A 217 30.50 11.99 -0.69
C MET A 217 30.38 10.69 -1.49
N ALA A 218 31.40 10.35 -2.25
CA ALA A 218 31.50 9.03 -2.87
C ALA A 218 32.93 8.53 -2.83
N THR A 219 33.09 7.21 -2.75
CA THR A 219 34.40 6.55 -2.81
C THR A 219 34.39 5.57 -3.96
N ALA A 220 35.48 5.53 -4.72
CA ALA A 220 35.67 4.52 -5.75
C ALA A 220 37.07 3.91 -5.71
N VAL A 221 37.16 2.64 -6.09
CA VAL A 221 38.44 1.96 -6.31
C VAL A 221 38.46 1.34 -7.70
N THR A 222 39.58 1.52 -8.39
CA THR A 222 39.86 0.91 -9.69
C THR A 222 41.04 -0.06 -9.54
N PRO A 223 41.41 -0.83 -10.58
CA PRO A 223 42.57 -1.70 -10.53
C PRO A 223 43.89 -0.99 -10.19
N LYS A 224 43.97 0.34 -10.40
CA LYS A 224 45.21 1.13 -10.27
C LYS A 224 45.17 2.16 -9.15
N HIS A 225 44.01 2.79 -8.94
CA HIS A 225 43.92 4.01 -8.12
C HIS A 225 42.70 4.00 -7.20
N TRP A 226 42.80 4.78 -6.12
CA TRP A 226 41.66 5.16 -5.30
C TRP A 226 41.14 6.53 -5.74
N TYR A 227 39.85 6.74 -5.57
CA TYR A 227 39.19 8.00 -5.89
C TYR A 227 38.24 8.39 -4.77
N SER A 228 38.15 9.69 -4.51
CA SER A 228 37.10 10.28 -3.67
C SER A 228 36.41 11.40 -4.43
N TRP A 229 35.09 11.50 -4.25
CA TRP A 229 34.31 12.63 -4.73
C TRP A 229 33.64 13.34 -3.56
N CYS A 230 33.69 14.66 -3.53
CA CYS A 230 32.93 15.46 -2.57
C CYS A 230 32.06 16.48 -3.30
N SER A 231 30.85 16.67 -2.78
CA SER A 231 29.95 17.72 -3.27
C SER A 231 30.49 19.11 -2.93
N ASN A 232 30.18 20.09 -3.78
CA ASN A 232 30.41 21.51 -3.48
C ASN A 232 29.78 21.94 -2.15
N ARG A 233 28.68 21.29 -1.74
CA ARG A 233 27.96 21.56 -0.48
C ARG A 233 28.76 21.15 0.77
N VAL A 234 29.64 20.16 0.64
CA VAL A 234 30.58 19.80 1.72
C VAL A 234 31.62 20.90 1.93
N MET A 235 31.95 21.67 0.89
CA MET A 235 32.95 22.74 0.97
C MET A 235 32.35 24.11 1.32
N GLU A 236 31.15 24.39 0.85
CA GLU A 236 30.49 25.70 1.03
C GLU A 236 29.47 25.68 2.18
N ASP A 237 29.49 26.69 3.05
CA ASP A 237 28.42 26.95 4.04
C ASP A 237 27.14 27.53 3.42
N LYS A 238 27.06 27.57 2.09
CA LYS A 238 25.93 28.19 1.40
C LYS A 238 24.75 27.23 1.37
N ASN A 239 23.70 27.60 2.10
CA ASN A 239 22.37 27.04 1.99
C ASN A 239 21.80 27.29 0.58
N LYS A 240 22.14 26.44 -0.40
CA LYS A 240 21.34 26.36 -1.61
C LYS A 240 19.98 25.79 -1.22
N LEU A 241 18.97 26.67 -1.14
CA LEU A 241 17.55 26.37 -0.98
C LEU A 241 16.94 25.56 -2.15
N ALA A 242 17.78 25.10 -3.10
CA ALA A 242 17.32 24.27 -4.18
C ALA A 242 16.68 23.02 -3.57
N THR A 243 15.40 22.84 -3.87
CA THR A 243 14.59 21.70 -3.44
C THR A 243 14.64 20.55 -4.44
N GLN A 244 15.31 20.76 -5.58
CA GLN A 244 15.39 19.82 -6.70
C GLN A 244 16.84 19.61 -7.12
N ILE A 245 17.18 18.34 -7.39
CA ILE A 245 18.47 17.89 -7.91
C ILE A 245 18.55 18.23 -9.39
N TRP A 246 19.62 18.88 -9.80
CA TRP A 246 19.92 19.12 -11.21
C TRP A 246 21.14 18.32 -11.66
N PRO A 247 21.35 18.12 -12.98
CA PRO A 247 22.52 17.39 -13.48
C PRO A 247 23.88 17.91 -12.98
N GLU A 248 23.97 19.18 -12.58
CA GLU A 248 25.19 19.79 -12.02
C GLU A 248 25.43 19.43 -10.55
N ASP A 249 24.44 18.86 -9.85
CA ASP A 249 24.60 18.31 -8.50
C ASP A 249 24.97 16.81 -8.55
N LEU A 250 24.91 16.16 -9.72
CA LEU A 250 25.15 14.73 -9.90
C LEU A 250 26.65 14.39 -10.07
N ILE A 251 27.00 13.14 -9.80
CA ILE A 251 28.38 12.65 -9.88
C ILE A 251 28.69 12.26 -11.34
N PRO A 252 29.69 12.88 -11.98
CA PRO A 252 30.13 12.48 -13.32
C PRO A 252 30.97 11.19 -13.28
N LEU A 253 30.72 10.24 -14.18
CA LEU A 253 31.55 9.04 -14.34
C LEU A 253 32.15 8.85 -15.74
N GLU A 254 31.67 9.59 -16.74
CA GLU A 254 32.12 9.47 -18.13
C GLU A 254 32.39 10.82 -18.83
N THR A 255 31.82 11.91 -18.32
CA THR A 255 31.87 13.25 -18.93
C THR A 255 32.26 14.30 -17.89
N SER A 256 32.96 15.37 -18.29
CA SER A 256 33.20 16.50 -17.39
C SER A 256 31.90 17.23 -17.02
N MET A 257 31.92 18.07 -16.00
CA MET A 257 30.72 18.77 -15.49
C MET A 257 30.02 19.62 -16.56
N ASP A 258 30.78 20.28 -17.44
CA ASP A 258 30.24 21.16 -18.48
C ASP A 258 29.88 20.43 -19.79
N GLN A 259 30.23 19.15 -19.93
CA GLN A 259 29.97 18.36 -21.13
C GLN A 259 28.63 17.62 -21.05
N HIS A 260 27.88 17.64 -22.15
CA HIS A 260 26.60 16.92 -22.32
C HIS A 260 26.71 15.85 -23.42
N GLY A 261 27.70 14.97 -23.30
CA GLY A 261 27.95 13.90 -24.26
C GLY A 261 29.42 13.50 -24.33
N PRO A 262 29.75 12.45 -25.09
CA PRO A 262 31.12 11.93 -25.16
C PRO A 262 32.01 12.85 -26.01
N ASP A 263 33.18 13.18 -25.48
CA ASP A 263 34.16 14.09 -26.10
C ASP A 263 34.79 13.53 -27.39
N LYS A 264 34.84 12.20 -27.49
CA LYS A 264 35.24 11.42 -28.67
C LYS A 264 33.99 10.68 -29.12
N SER A 265 33.60 10.78 -30.39
CA SER A 265 32.30 10.40 -31.00
C SER A 265 31.64 9.04 -30.64
N ARG A 266 32.15 8.26 -29.71
CA ARG A 266 31.59 6.98 -29.25
C ARG A 266 31.83 6.72 -27.76
N TRP A 267 30.78 6.27 -27.08
CA TRP A 267 30.83 5.72 -25.72
C TRP A 267 31.72 4.47 -25.62
N ARG A 268 32.45 4.34 -24.51
CA ARG A 268 33.29 3.18 -24.17
C ARG A 268 32.54 2.22 -23.26
N ASP A 269 32.84 0.93 -23.36
CA ASP A 269 32.27 -0.09 -22.48
C ASP A 269 32.85 0.12 -21.08
N ARG A 270 32.01 0.46 -20.10
CA ARG A 270 32.41 0.74 -18.71
C ARG A 270 31.58 -0.05 -17.72
N LEU A 271 32.17 -0.46 -16.61
CA LEU A 271 31.51 -1.26 -15.57
C LEU A 271 31.66 -0.63 -14.19
N VAL A 272 30.52 -0.36 -13.56
CA VAL A 272 30.44 0.09 -12.17
C VAL A 272 29.88 -1.04 -11.31
N ILE A 273 30.56 -1.34 -10.22
CA ILE A 273 30.18 -2.40 -9.29
C ILE A 273 29.80 -1.75 -7.96
N GLY A 274 28.64 -2.11 -7.41
CA GLY A 274 28.17 -1.56 -6.14
C GLY A 274 27.36 -2.58 -5.34
N HIS A 275 26.94 -2.19 -4.14
CA HIS A 275 26.03 -2.97 -3.32
C HIS A 275 24.72 -2.21 -3.15
N ASN A 276 23.63 -2.73 -3.68
CA ASN A 276 22.39 -1.97 -3.92
C ASN A 276 22.61 -0.80 -4.90
N VAL A 277 23.42 -1.05 -5.94
CA VAL A 277 23.92 -0.03 -6.89
C VAL A 277 22.83 0.78 -7.59
N GLY A 278 21.59 0.31 -7.61
CA GLY A 278 20.46 1.05 -8.18
C GLY A 278 20.23 2.40 -7.47
N PHE A 279 20.56 2.48 -6.17
CA PHE A 279 20.54 3.72 -5.42
C PHE A 279 21.67 4.65 -5.89
N ASP A 280 22.91 4.17 -5.93
CA ASP A 280 24.07 4.96 -6.34
C ASP A 280 23.97 5.44 -7.79
N ARG A 281 23.47 4.57 -8.67
CA ARG A 281 23.19 4.84 -10.08
C ARG A 281 22.30 6.07 -10.25
N SER A 282 21.34 6.29 -9.35
CA SER A 282 20.44 7.46 -9.42
C SER A 282 21.15 8.79 -9.18
N PHE A 283 22.39 8.78 -8.69
CA PHE A 283 23.19 9.99 -8.51
C PHE A 283 24.29 10.15 -9.57
N VAL A 284 24.30 9.32 -10.60
CA VAL A 284 25.26 9.40 -11.71
C VAL A 284 24.70 10.28 -12.82
N LYS A 285 25.46 11.31 -13.23
CA LYS A 285 25.06 12.34 -14.19
C LYS A 285 24.60 11.74 -15.53
N GLU A 286 25.41 10.87 -16.13
CA GLU A 286 25.20 10.35 -17.48
C GLU A 286 23.99 9.41 -17.58
N GLN A 287 23.47 8.92 -16.45
CA GLN A 287 22.27 8.06 -16.42
C GLN A 287 20.98 8.82 -16.75
N TYR A 288 21.03 10.16 -16.76
CA TYR A 288 19.93 11.02 -17.14
C TYR A 288 20.00 11.49 -18.59
N TYR A 289 21.03 11.10 -19.35
CA TYR A 289 21.10 11.40 -20.78
C TYR A 289 20.11 10.53 -21.57
N ILE A 290 19.49 11.13 -22.59
CA ILE A 290 18.54 10.44 -23.49
C ILE A 290 19.30 9.42 -24.34
N GLU A 291 20.47 9.80 -24.84
CA GLU A 291 21.38 8.88 -25.53
C GLU A 291 22.07 8.00 -24.51
N LYS A 292 21.77 6.70 -24.56
CA LYS A 292 22.32 5.74 -23.61
C LYS A 292 23.83 5.63 -23.75
N SER A 293 24.53 5.75 -22.64
CA SER A 293 25.93 5.35 -22.55
C SER A 293 26.08 3.83 -22.54
N LYS A 294 27.33 3.39 -22.69
CA LYS A 294 27.70 1.98 -22.56
C LYS A 294 28.15 1.62 -21.14
N LEU A 295 27.92 2.50 -20.17
CA LEU A 295 28.07 2.17 -18.77
C LEU A 295 27.06 1.10 -18.37
N ARG A 296 27.51 0.09 -17.65
CA ARG A 296 26.67 -0.94 -17.02
C ARG A 296 26.97 -1.00 -15.53
N PHE A 297 25.95 -1.36 -14.77
CA PHE A 297 26.03 -1.49 -13.32
C PHE A 297 25.87 -2.95 -12.93
N LEU A 298 26.72 -3.43 -12.02
CA LEU A 298 26.64 -4.77 -11.47
C LEU A 298 26.39 -4.68 -9.96
N ASP A 299 25.26 -5.25 -9.55
CA ASP A 299 24.81 -5.19 -8.17
C ASP A 299 25.16 -6.46 -7.39
N THR A 300 26.05 -6.33 -6.41
CA THR A 300 26.44 -7.44 -5.52
C THR A 300 25.29 -7.88 -4.60
N MET A 301 24.34 -7.00 -4.27
CA MET A 301 23.16 -7.36 -3.48
C MET A 301 22.24 -8.29 -4.28
N SER A 302 21.93 -7.96 -5.53
CA SER A 302 21.14 -8.80 -6.44
C SER A 302 21.81 -10.15 -6.69
N LEU A 303 23.13 -10.17 -6.89
CA LEU A 303 23.89 -11.41 -7.03
C LEU A 303 23.76 -12.29 -5.77
N HIS A 304 23.87 -11.70 -4.58
CA HIS A 304 23.68 -12.43 -3.33
C HIS A 304 22.27 -13.00 -3.20
N ILE A 305 21.23 -12.21 -3.51
CA ILE A 305 19.83 -12.65 -3.44
C ILE A 305 19.59 -13.85 -4.35
N GLY A 306 20.19 -13.86 -5.55
CA GLY A 306 20.06 -14.97 -6.50
C GLY A 306 20.67 -16.30 -6.01
N VAL A 307 21.66 -16.26 -5.11
CA VAL A 307 22.40 -17.46 -4.66
C VAL A 307 22.03 -17.87 -3.22
N CYS A 308 21.96 -16.91 -2.30
CA CYS A 308 21.82 -17.14 -0.86
C CYS A 308 20.68 -16.30 -0.25
N GLY A 309 19.74 -15.82 -1.07
CA GLY A 309 18.60 -15.03 -0.63
C GLY A 309 17.60 -15.85 0.19
N GLN A 310 16.90 -15.17 1.10
CA GLN A 310 15.86 -15.77 1.95
C GLN A 310 14.47 -15.38 1.46
N THR A 311 13.52 -16.32 1.52
CA THR A 311 12.10 -16.04 1.30
C THR A 311 11.52 -15.15 2.40
N SER A 312 10.38 -14.50 2.15
CA SER A 312 9.75 -13.57 3.09
C SER A 312 9.52 -14.18 4.48
N PHE A 313 9.07 -15.45 4.54
CA PHE A 313 8.85 -16.13 5.81
C PHE A 313 10.17 -16.57 6.48
N GLN A 314 11.14 -17.06 5.71
CA GLN A 314 12.48 -17.38 6.22
C GLN A 314 13.15 -16.15 6.87
N ARG A 315 13.01 -14.96 6.28
CA ARG A 315 13.53 -13.71 6.86
C ARG A 315 12.93 -13.42 8.24
N ILE A 316 11.62 -13.62 8.39
CA ILE A 316 10.92 -13.47 9.68
C ILE A 316 11.48 -14.46 10.69
N LEU A 317 11.62 -15.74 10.31
CA LEU A 317 12.19 -16.78 11.17
C LEU A 317 13.65 -16.51 11.56
N TYR A 318 14.45 -16.04 10.61
CA TYR A 318 15.87 -15.70 10.82
C TYR A 318 16.03 -14.53 11.81
N GLN A 319 15.22 -13.48 11.64
CA GLN A 319 15.17 -12.35 12.57
C GLN A 319 14.65 -12.78 13.95
N ALA A 320 13.62 -13.63 13.99
CA ALA A 320 13.08 -14.19 15.22
C ALA A 320 14.13 -15.01 15.98
N SER A 321 14.94 -15.82 15.30
CA SER A 321 16.00 -16.59 15.94
C SER A 321 17.13 -15.71 16.49
N LYS A 322 17.42 -14.56 15.85
CA LYS A 322 18.49 -13.66 16.32
C LYS A 322 18.06 -12.73 17.45
N LYS A 323 16.84 -12.18 17.39
CA LYS A 323 16.37 -11.10 18.28
C LYS A 323 15.22 -11.52 19.21
N GLY A 324 14.70 -12.74 19.07
CA GLY A 324 13.42 -13.13 19.65
C GLY A 324 12.24 -12.46 18.94
N THR A 325 11.05 -13.07 18.99
CA THR A 325 9.82 -12.41 18.53
C THR A 325 8.58 -12.98 19.19
N ASN A 326 7.56 -12.12 19.36
CA ASN A 326 6.25 -12.50 19.88
C ASN A 326 5.17 -12.54 18.79
N ARG A 327 5.56 -12.53 17.51
CA ARG A 327 4.57 -12.61 16.42
C ARG A 327 3.83 -13.94 16.43
N LYS A 328 2.51 -13.88 16.23
CA LYS A 328 1.60 -15.04 16.27
C LYS A 328 1.97 -16.09 15.21
N ASP A 329 2.30 -15.66 13.99
CA ASP A 329 2.70 -16.52 12.88
C ASP A 329 3.94 -17.38 13.18
N VAL A 330 4.96 -16.81 13.84
CA VAL A 330 6.16 -17.54 14.27
C VAL A 330 5.83 -18.55 15.36
N ARG A 331 4.97 -18.17 16.33
CA ARG A 331 4.55 -19.08 17.41
C ARG A 331 3.73 -20.26 16.87
N GLU A 332 2.78 -20.02 15.98
CA GLU A 332 1.99 -21.06 15.32
C GLU A 332 2.88 -22.01 14.51
N TYR A 333 3.87 -21.48 13.79
CA TYR A 333 4.83 -22.30 13.06
C TYR A 333 5.69 -23.17 13.98
N LEU A 334 6.20 -22.61 15.08
CA LEU A 334 6.99 -23.35 16.06
C LEU A 334 6.15 -24.40 16.80
N ALA A 335 4.91 -24.07 17.18
CA ALA A 335 3.98 -25.00 17.82
C ALA A 335 3.58 -26.15 16.88
N GLY A 336 3.27 -25.83 15.62
CA GLY A 336 2.97 -26.84 14.59
C GLY A 336 4.17 -27.74 14.28
N LYS A 337 5.40 -27.24 14.43
CA LYS A 337 6.63 -28.05 14.33
C LYS A 337 6.79 -29.02 15.50
N GLN A 338 6.53 -28.57 16.73
CA GLN A 338 6.58 -29.44 17.92
C GLN A 338 5.58 -30.59 17.81
N GLN A 339 4.37 -30.32 17.29
CA GLN A 339 3.34 -31.34 17.10
C GLN A 339 3.71 -32.42 16.05
N LYS A 340 4.52 -32.07 15.04
CA LYS A 340 4.84 -32.99 13.93
C LYS A 340 6.13 -33.80 14.12
N HIS A 341 6.86 -33.65 15.23
CA HIS A 341 8.16 -34.32 15.48
C HIS A 341 9.17 -34.20 14.32
N VAL A 342 9.07 -33.16 13.49
CA VAL A 342 9.99 -32.94 12.37
C VAL A 342 11.28 -32.33 12.93
N GLN A 343 12.41 -33.05 12.81
CA GLN A 343 13.72 -32.50 13.14
C GLN A 343 13.94 -31.19 12.38
N SER A 344 14.38 -30.15 13.10
CA SER A 344 14.60 -28.84 12.52
C SER A 344 15.77 -28.88 11.54
N ASP A 345 15.47 -28.92 10.25
CA ASP A 345 16.47 -28.58 9.25
C ASP A 345 16.64 -27.05 9.23
N ASP A 346 17.44 -26.56 10.17
CA ASP A 346 17.82 -25.16 10.29
C ASP A 346 19.14 -24.86 9.55
N THR A 347 19.66 -25.82 8.77
CA THR A 347 20.92 -25.70 8.00
C THR A 347 20.87 -24.53 7.00
N TRP A 348 19.68 -24.22 6.48
CA TRP A 348 19.48 -23.07 5.60
C TRP A 348 19.88 -21.73 6.24
N LYS A 349 19.88 -21.61 7.58
CA LYS A 349 20.31 -20.38 8.29
C LYS A 349 21.82 -20.16 8.22
N GLU A 350 22.60 -21.21 7.98
CA GLU A 350 24.06 -21.14 7.88
C GLU A 350 24.50 -20.72 6.46
N VAL A 351 23.74 -21.11 5.45
CA VAL A 351 24.04 -20.84 4.03
C VAL A 351 23.33 -19.61 3.45
N SER A 352 22.46 -18.96 4.23
CA SER A 352 21.69 -17.78 3.82
C SER A 352 21.77 -16.66 4.84
N THR A 353 21.59 -15.43 4.38
CA THR A 353 21.65 -14.24 5.23
C THR A 353 20.73 -13.14 4.74
N MET A 354 20.68 -12.04 5.47
CA MET A 354 19.96 -10.83 5.07
C MET A 354 20.78 -10.03 4.05
N ASN A 355 20.09 -9.22 3.26
CA ASN A 355 20.67 -8.58 2.09
C ASN A 355 21.61 -7.39 2.39
N ASN A 356 21.94 -7.08 3.64
CA ASN A 356 22.81 -5.92 3.92
C ASN A 356 24.29 -6.27 3.72
N LEU A 357 25.10 -5.33 3.24
CA LEU A 357 26.51 -5.55 2.90
C LEU A 357 27.29 -6.23 4.03
N ASN A 358 27.10 -5.79 5.27
CA ASN A 358 27.79 -6.33 6.43
C ASN A 358 27.50 -7.83 6.65
N ASP A 359 26.25 -8.23 6.55
CA ASP A 359 25.83 -9.62 6.73
C ASP A 359 26.27 -10.49 5.53
N VAL A 360 26.24 -9.93 4.32
CA VAL A 360 26.72 -10.59 3.09
C VAL A 360 28.23 -10.78 3.11
N TYR A 361 28.99 -9.77 3.54
CA TYR A 361 30.45 -9.83 3.69
C TYR A 361 30.88 -10.83 4.75
N GLN A 362 30.16 -10.92 5.87
CA GLN A 362 30.38 -11.95 6.88
C GLN A 362 30.11 -13.35 6.34
N LEU A 363 29.04 -13.55 5.57
CA LEU A 363 28.69 -14.86 5.03
C LEU A 363 29.72 -15.36 4.01
N HIS A 364 30.10 -14.53 3.03
CA HIS A 364 30.94 -14.99 1.91
C HIS A 364 32.44 -14.89 2.18
N CYS A 365 32.87 -13.95 3.02
CA CYS A 365 34.30 -13.66 3.21
C CYS A 365 34.79 -13.93 4.63
N ASN A 366 33.93 -14.41 5.54
CA ASN A 366 34.20 -14.51 6.99
C ASN A 366 34.79 -13.19 7.55
N GLY A 367 34.38 -12.06 6.98
CA GLY A 367 34.92 -10.75 7.29
C GLY A 367 34.55 -10.30 8.69
N LYS A 368 35.38 -9.41 9.27
CA LYS A 368 35.01 -8.72 10.50
C LYS A 368 33.77 -7.83 10.27
N PRO A 369 32.88 -7.68 11.26
CA PRO A 369 31.74 -6.79 11.15
C PRO A 369 32.16 -5.36 10.79
N LEU A 370 31.48 -4.78 9.81
CA LEU A 370 31.62 -3.37 9.43
C LEU A 370 31.07 -2.48 10.55
N GLN A 371 31.72 -1.35 10.80
CA GLN A 371 31.37 -0.42 11.88
C GLN A 371 30.09 0.34 11.54
N LYS A 372 29.01 0.11 12.32
CA LYS A 372 27.70 0.72 12.03
C LYS A 372 27.56 2.14 12.58
N ASP A 373 28.31 2.50 13.60
CA ASP A 373 28.09 3.75 14.35
C ASP A 373 28.52 4.99 13.56
N THR A 374 29.51 4.86 12.66
CA THR A 374 29.96 5.97 11.81
C THR A 374 28.90 6.35 10.76
N ARG A 375 28.05 5.39 10.33
CA ARG A 375 26.94 5.63 9.39
C ARG A 375 25.87 6.56 9.96
N ASP A 376 25.68 6.58 11.28
CA ASP A 376 24.66 7.41 11.92
C ASP A 376 24.89 8.92 11.69
N VAL A 377 26.12 9.33 11.36
CA VAL A 377 26.43 10.72 10.99
C VAL A 377 25.71 11.12 9.69
N PHE A 378 25.65 10.23 8.70
CA PHE A 378 24.93 10.49 7.44
C PHE A 378 23.40 10.50 7.64
N VAL A 379 22.90 9.78 8.64
CA VAL A 379 21.45 9.67 8.89
C VAL A 379 20.93 10.80 9.79
N LYS A 380 21.67 11.13 10.84
CA LYS A 380 21.22 12.03 11.93
C LYS A 380 22.10 13.27 12.12
N GLY A 381 23.26 13.33 11.47
CA GLY A 381 24.19 14.45 11.57
C GLY A 381 23.91 15.55 10.55
N THR A 382 24.72 16.59 10.63
CA THR A 382 24.70 17.79 9.78
C THR A 382 25.90 17.82 8.82
N MET A 383 25.89 18.73 7.83
CA MET A 383 27.07 18.95 6.98
C MET A 383 28.32 19.34 7.77
N LYS A 384 28.15 20.02 8.91
CA LYS A 384 29.28 20.38 9.78
C LYS A 384 29.93 19.13 10.40
N ASP A 385 29.12 18.20 10.88
CA ASP A 385 29.63 16.95 11.46
C ASP A 385 30.41 16.12 10.42
N VAL A 386 29.96 16.15 9.15
CA VAL A 386 30.67 15.52 8.03
C VAL A 386 32.04 16.13 7.79
N ARG A 387 32.17 17.47 7.86
CA ARG A 387 33.46 18.16 7.72
C ARG A 387 34.39 17.85 8.88
N ASP A 388 33.86 17.89 10.10
CA ASP A 388 34.64 17.68 11.32
C ASP A 388 35.16 16.23 11.42
N ARG A 389 34.37 15.24 10.96
CA ARG A 389 34.70 13.80 10.98
C ARG A 389 35.09 13.23 9.62
N PHE A 390 35.47 14.07 8.66
CA PHE A 390 35.69 13.69 7.26
C PHE A 390 36.61 12.49 7.07
N GLN A 391 37.73 12.43 7.79
CA GLN A 391 38.71 11.34 7.67
C GLN A 391 38.17 10.00 8.18
N GLU A 392 37.32 10.02 9.21
CA GLU A 392 36.69 8.83 9.76
C GLU A 392 35.63 8.31 8.78
N LEU A 393 34.82 9.21 8.24
CA LEU A 393 33.76 8.90 7.27
C LEU A 393 34.34 8.33 5.97
N MET A 394 35.41 8.91 5.43
CA MET A 394 36.07 8.37 4.23
C MET A 394 36.67 6.98 4.47
N LYS A 395 37.19 6.69 5.68
CA LYS A 395 37.65 5.34 6.02
C LYS A 395 36.49 4.35 6.05
N TYR A 396 35.35 4.75 6.61
CA TYR A 396 34.11 3.96 6.58
C TYR A 396 33.69 3.65 5.13
N CYS A 397 33.56 4.67 4.27
CA CYS A 397 33.17 4.48 2.87
C CYS A 397 34.18 3.59 2.11
N SER A 398 35.48 3.77 2.35
CA SER A 398 36.52 2.92 1.73
C SER A 398 36.42 1.45 2.18
N ALA A 399 36.02 1.19 3.43
CA ALA A 399 35.85 -0.16 3.95
C ALA A 399 34.64 -0.86 3.30
N ASP A 400 33.56 -0.13 3.04
CA ASP A 400 32.36 -0.64 2.36
C ASP A 400 32.65 -0.95 0.89
N VAL A 401 33.42 -0.10 0.20
CA VAL A 401 33.92 -0.37 -1.17
C VAL A 401 34.81 -1.63 -1.20
N ILE A 402 35.70 -1.81 -0.21
CA ILE A 402 36.54 -3.03 -0.10
C ILE A 402 35.68 -4.27 0.13
N ALA A 403 34.69 -4.19 1.02
CA ALA A 403 33.78 -5.29 1.29
C ALA A 403 32.98 -5.67 0.04
N THR A 404 32.51 -4.68 -0.71
CA THR A 404 31.77 -4.86 -1.97
C THR A 404 32.62 -5.58 -3.02
N LEU A 405 33.88 -5.18 -3.20
CA LEU A 405 34.80 -5.85 -4.13
C LEU A 405 34.99 -7.34 -3.76
N LYS A 406 35.17 -7.64 -2.47
CA LYS A 406 35.41 -9.01 -2.00
C LYS A 406 34.20 -9.94 -2.12
N VAL A 407 33.00 -9.39 -2.07
CA VAL A 407 31.73 -10.13 -2.17
C VAL A 407 31.38 -10.49 -3.62
N LEU A 408 32.02 -9.86 -4.59
CA LEU A 408 31.70 -10.01 -6.01
C LEU A 408 31.81 -11.48 -6.49
N LYS A 409 30.77 -11.97 -7.17
CA LYS A 409 30.69 -13.31 -7.76
C LYS A 409 30.11 -13.23 -9.17
N PHE A 410 30.41 -14.23 -10.01
CA PHE A 410 29.92 -14.28 -11.39
C PHE A 410 28.73 -15.21 -11.56
N PRO A 411 27.61 -14.73 -12.12
CA PRO A 411 26.50 -15.57 -12.52
C PRO A 411 26.75 -16.19 -13.91
N HIS A 412 25.84 -17.06 -14.34
CA HIS A 412 25.81 -17.58 -15.70
C HIS A 412 25.79 -16.43 -16.75
N PRO A 413 26.48 -16.54 -17.91
CA PRO A 413 26.60 -15.43 -18.87
C PRO A 413 25.27 -14.85 -19.34
N VAL A 414 24.25 -15.69 -19.51
CA VAL A 414 22.90 -15.27 -19.90
C VAL A 414 22.24 -14.46 -18.78
N THR A 415 22.38 -14.90 -17.53
CA THR A 415 21.89 -14.17 -16.35
C THR A 415 22.61 -12.83 -16.21
N LEU A 416 23.93 -12.80 -16.43
CA LEU A 416 24.72 -11.57 -16.43
C LEU A 416 24.21 -10.58 -17.48
N ALA A 417 23.96 -11.05 -18.71
CA ALA A 417 23.43 -10.22 -19.80
C ALA A 417 22.07 -9.63 -19.43
N GLY A 418 21.15 -10.46 -18.93
CA GLY A 418 19.85 -10.02 -18.47
C GLY A 418 19.93 -8.98 -17.35
N MET A 419 20.78 -9.22 -16.33
CA MET A 419 20.98 -8.30 -15.21
C MET A 419 21.53 -6.95 -15.67
N MET A 420 22.53 -6.95 -16.56
CA MET A 420 23.12 -5.72 -17.10
C MET A 420 22.09 -4.89 -17.87
N GLU A 421 21.27 -5.51 -18.69
CA GLU A 421 20.25 -4.80 -19.45
C GLU A 421 19.09 -4.30 -18.57
N MET A 422 18.61 -5.12 -17.63
CA MET A 422 17.61 -4.70 -16.63
C MET A 422 18.10 -3.51 -15.80
N GLY A 423 19.38 -3.49 -15.45
CA GLY A 423 20.03 -2.40 -14.73
C GLY A 423 20.08 -1.07 -15.49
N THR A 424 19.81 -1.05 -16.80
CA THR A 424 19.77 0.18 -17.62
C THR A 424 18.38 0.72 -17.89
N ALA A 425 17.35 0.14 -17.29
CA ALA A 425 15.99 0.65 -17.43
C ALA A 425 15.92 2.10 -16.94
N TYR A 426 15.18 2.93 -17.68
CA TYR A 426 14.87 4.32 -17.31
C TYR A 426 13.40 4.60 -17.61
N LEU A 427 12.78 5.44 -16.79
CA LEU A 427 11.40 5.86 -16.96
C LEU A 427 11.37 7.34 -17.41
N PRO A 428 11.05 7.63 -18.68
CA PRO A 428 10.97 9.02 -19.12
C PRO A 428 9.77 9.71 -18.48
N ILE A 429 10.04 10.73 -17.69
CA ILE A 429 9.01 11.61 -17.11
C ILE A 429 9.04 12.98 -17.77
N ASN A 430 7.93 13.71 -17.69
CA ASN A 430 7.85 15.10 -18.12
C ASN A 430 7.24 15.96 -16.99
N GLN A 431 7.10 17.25 -17.24
CA GLN A 431 6.55 18.21 -16.26
C GLN A 431 5.14 17.84 -15.76
N ASN A 432 4.37 17.03 -16.52
CA ASN A 432 3.06 16.57 -16.07
C ASN A 432 3.15 15.60 -14.91
N TRP A 433 4.31 14.99 -14.63
CA TRP A 433 4.50 14.09 -13.50
C TRP A 433 4.32 14.83 -12.17
N ASN A 434 4.92 16.02 -12.03
CA ASN A 434 4.73 16.85 -10.83
C ASN A 434 3.28 17.30 -10.67
N ARG A 435 2.64 17.66 -11.78
CA ARG A 435 1.20 18.00 -11.79
C ARG A 435 0.35 16.79 -11.39
N TYR A 436 0.65 15.60 -11.90
CA TYR A 436 -0.05 14.37 -11.58
C TYR A 436 0.06 14.06 -10.08
N ILE A 437 1.27 14.10 -9.51
CA ILE A 437 1.48 13.89 -8.06
C ILE A 437 0.69 14.92 -7.25
N GLN A 438 0.79 16.21 -7.57
CA GLN A 438 0.07 17.26 -6.86
C GLN A 438 -1.44 17.09 -6.94
N GLN A 439 -1.98 16.75 -8.11
CA GLN A 439 -3.41 16.53 -8.30
C GLN A 439 -3.88 15.27 -7.56
N SER A 440 -3.13 14.17 -7.63
CA SER A 440 -3.44 12.94 -6.90
C SER A 440 -3.41 13.15 -5.39
N ASN A 441 -2.42 13.89 -4.87
CA ASN A 441 -2.35 14.25 -3.45
C ASN A 441 -3.51 15.16 -3.04
N SER A 442 -3.84 16.17 -3.86
CA SER A 442 -4.99 17.05 -3.58
C SER A 442 -6.29 16.25 -3.50
N VAL A 443 -6.54 15.34 -4.44
CA VAL A 443 -7.74 14.48 -4.43
C VAL A 443 -7.75 13.57 -3.20
N TYR A 444 -6.61 12.98 -2.84
CA TYR A 444 -6.49 12.22 -1.60
C TYR A 444 -6.82 13.07 -0.37
N ASP A 445 -6.26 14.27 -0.26
CA ASP A 445 -6.49 15.19 0.85
C ASP A 445 -7.93 15.68 0.91
N ASP A 446 -8.57 15.92 -0.24
CA ASP A 446 -9.99 16.25 -0.36
C ASP A 446 -10.85 15.10 0.17
N LEU A 447 -10.59 13.87 -0.28
CA LEU A 447 -11.32 12.67 0.17
C LEU A 447 -11.09 12.38 1.66
N GLN A 448 -9.88 12.55 2.18
CA GLN A 448 -9.60 12.41 3.60
C GLN A 448 -10.34 13.46 4.43
N ARG A 449 -10.37 14.72 3.98
CA ARG A 449 -11.11 15.81 4.64
C ARG A 449 -12.62 15.57 4.60
N GLU A 450 -13.15 15.11 3.47
CA GLU A 450 -14.57 14.77 3.32
C GLU A 450 -14.95 13.61 4.24
N LEU A 451 -14.19 12.52 4.22
CA LEU A 451 -14.39 11.36 5.09
C LEU A 451 -14.36 11.78 6.57
N LYS A 452 -13.37 12.58 6.97
CA LYS A 452 -13.26 13.10 8.33
C LYS A 452 -14.48 13.94 8.70
N THR A 453 -14.97 14.78 7.78
CA THR A 453 -16.16 15.62 7.99
C THR A 453 -17.40 14.75 8.17
N ILE A 454 -17.58 13.71 7.37
CA ILE A 454 -18.70 12.76 7.48
C ILE A 454 -18.63 12.01 8.81
N LEU A 455 -17.46 11.50 9.19
CA LEU A 455 -17.27 10.84 10.49
C LEU A 455 -17.54 11.78 11.67
N MET A 456 -17.13 13.05 11.57
CA MET A 456 -17.45 14.06 12.58
C MET A 456 -18.95 14.31 12.68
N LYS A 457 -19.66 14.38 11.54
CA LYS A 457 -21.13 14.50 11.52
C LYS A 457 -21.80 13.30 12.17
N LEU A 458 -21.40 12.07 11.82
CA LEU A 458 -21.91 10.84 12.42
C LEU A 458 -21.65 10.78 13.93
N ALA A 459 -20.47 11.21 14.39
CA ALA A 459 -20.16 11.30 15.82
C ALA A 459 -21.05 12.32 16.53
N ASN A 460 -21.30 13.49 15.92
CA ASN A 460 -22.20 14.50 16.48
C ASN A 460 -23.65 14.00 16.54
N GLU A 461 -24.14 13.38 15.47
CA GLU A 461 -25.47 12.77 15.40
C GLU A 461 -25.62 11.61 16.39
N ALA A 462 -24.59 10.78 16.57
CA ALA A 462 -24.60 9.74 17.57
C ALA A 462 -24.68 10.34 18.98
N CYS A 463 -23.96 11.43 19.25
CA CYS A 463 -23.95 12.06 20.56
C CYS A 463 -25.34 12.56 21.02
N THR A 464 -26.23 12.97 20.10
CA THR A 464 -27.59 13.41 20.46
C THR A 464 -28.44 12.28 21.06
N LYS A 465 -28.07 11.01 20.84
CA LYS A 465 -28.77 9.83 21.41
C LYS A 465 -28.62 9.70 22.93
N ILE A 466 -27.83 10.55 23.56
CA ILE A 466 -27.82 10.69 25.02
C ILE A 466 -29.19 11.11 25.56
N HIS A 467 -29.94 11.90 24.77
CA HIS A 467 -31.30 12.30 25.13
C HIS A 467 -32.25 11.09 25.01
N ASP A 468 -33.10 10.92 26.02
CA ASP A 468 -34.03 9.78 26.18
C ASP A 468 -33.35 8.40 26.21
N GLU A 469 -32.05 8.33 26.49
CA GLU A 469 -31.25 7.09 26.55
C GLU A 469 -31.35 6.19 25.31
N ARG A 470 -31.65 6.77 24.13
CA ARG A 470 -31.87 6.04 22.86
C ARG A 470 -30.66 5.24 22.38
N TYR A 471 -29.49 5.46 22.96
CA TYR A 471 -28.29 4.67 22.70
C TYR A 471 -28.40 3.24 23.24
N LYS A 472 -29.19 3.01 24.30
CA LYS A 472 -29.41 1.68 24.90
C LYS A 472 -30.08 0.73 23.90
N ASP A 473 -30.97 1.25 23.06
CA ASP A 473 -31.65 0.48 22.01
C ASP A 473 -30.81 0.29 20.73
N ASP A 474 -29.63 0.90 20.63
CA ASP A 474 -28.82 0.93 19.40
C ASP A 474 -27.75 -0.19 19.39
N PRO A 475 -27.86 -1.21 18.50
CA PRO A 475 -26.96 -2.37 18.51
C PRO A 475 -25.47 -2.09 18.31
N TRP A 476 -25.12 -0.92 17.78
CA TRP A 476 -23.72 -0.53 17.54
C TRP A 476 -23.14 0.37 18.63
N LEU A 477 -23.97 1.14 19.33
CA LEU A 477 -23.52 2.24 20.19
C LEU A 477 -23.75 1.98 21.69
N TRP A 478 -24.49 0.94 22.05
CA TRP A 478 -24.85 0.61 23.43
C TRP A 478 -23.62 0.52 24.36
N ASP A 479 -22.54 -0.14 23.92
CA ASP A 479 -21.33 -0.44 24.70
C ASP A 479 -20.25 0.66 24.69
N LEU A 480 -20.60 1.87 24.26
CA LEU A 480 -19.69 3.02 24.35
C LEU A 480 -19.76 3.66 25.75
N ASP A 481 -18.72 4.40 26.13
CA ASP A 481 -18.71 5.12 27.42
C ASP A 481 -19.61 6.36 27.38
N TRP A 482 -20.88 6.18 27.75
CA TRP A 482 -21.90 7.22 27.83
C TRP A 482 -21.86 8.03 29.14
N SER A 483 -20.91 7.79 30.04
CA SER A 483 -20.81 8.52 31.31
C SER A 483 -20.60 10.01 31.08
N THR A 484 -21.32 10.84 31.85
CA THR A 484 -21.16 12.30 31.83
C THR A 484 -20.53 12.79 33.13
N LYS A 485 -19.76 13.88 33.06
CA LYS A 485 -19.17 14.50 34.26
C LYS A 485 -20.05 15.65 34.74
N ASP A 486 -20.55 15.53 35.97
CA ASP A 486 -21.31 16.59 36.61
C ASP A 486 -20.49 17.87 36.80
N ILE A 487 -21.16 18.99 36.54
CA ILE A 487 -20.55 20.30 36.62
C ILE A 487 -20.64 20.82 38.07
N ARG A 488 -19.52 20.82 38.80
CA ARG A 488 -19.46 21.36 40.18
C ARG A 488 -19.18 22.87 40.18
N ILE A 489 -20.20 23.67 40.51
CA ILE A 489 -20.13 25.13 40.66
C ILE A 489 -19.43 25.51 41.98
N LYS A 490 -18.65 26.59 42.01
CA LYS A 490 -18.12 27.16 43.27
C LYS A 490 -19.28 27.73 44.09
N LYS A 491 -19.47 27.27 45.33
CA LYS A 491 -20.41 27.91 46.27
C LYS A 491 -19.99 29.37 46.50
N ALA A 492 -20.95 30.29 46.45
CA ALA A 492 -20.69 31.69 46.74
C ALA A 492 -20.07 31.86 48.14
N PRO A 493 -19.04 32.70 48.33
CA PRO A 493 -18.59 33.06 49.67
C PRO A 493 -19.75 33.76 50.39
N LYS A 494 -20.09 33.30 51.60
CA LYS A 494 -21.10 33.94 52.46
C LYS A 494 -20.60 35.33 52.88
N THR A 495 -20.86 36.36 52.09
CA THR A 495 -20.64 37.74 52.51
C THR A 495 -21.77 38.15 53.46
N LYS A 496 -21.43 38.55 54.69
CA LYS A 496 -22.37 39.17 55.64
C LYS A 496 -22.90 40.44 54.99
N ALA A 497 -24.22 40.49 54.73
CA ALA A 497 -24.87 41.65 54.15
C ALA A 497 -24.72 42.87 55.08
N LYS A 498 -23.93 43.87 54.67
CA LYS A 498 -24.12 45.25 55.14
C LYS A 498 -25.01 45.95 54.12
N ALA A 499 -26.25 46.22 54.53
CA ALA A 499 -27.20 46.99 53.75
C ALA A 499 -26.63 48.38 53.44
N LYS A 500 -26.43 48.69 52.16
CA LYS A 500 -26.31 50.06 51.66
C LYS A 500 -27.56 50.37 50.84
N LYS A 501 -28.27 51.43 51.24
CA LYS A 501 -29.38 52.05 50.50
C LYS A 501 -28.89 52.46 49.11
N VAL A 502 -29.65 52.10 48.08
CA VAL A 502 -29.48 52.54 46.70
C VAL A 502 -30.36 53.77 46.47
N THR A 503 -29.75 54.90 46.13
CA THR A 503 -30.39 56.04 45.46
C THR A 503 -30.24 55.90 43.96
N GLU A 504 -31.20 56.46 43.24
CA GLU A 504 -31.57 56.16 41.85
C GLU A 504 -30.58 56.61 40.76
N LYS A 505 -30.55 55.77 39.70
CA LYS A 505 -30.38 56.06 38.25
C LYS A 505 -29.15 56.86 37.80
N GLU A 506 -28.12 56.11 37.40
CA GLU A 506 -27.21 56.47 36.30
C GLU A 506 -27.34 55.40 35.21
N GLU A 507 -27.38 55.81 33.94
CA GLU A 507 -27.45 54.91 32.79
C GLU A 507 -26.18 54.05 32.74
N GLU A 508 -26.32 52.73 32.94
CA GLU A 508 -25.22 51.76 32.82
C GLU A 508 -24.58 51.86 31.43
N THR A 509 -23.33 52.32 31.36
CA THR A 509 -22.55 52.28 30.12
C THR A 509 -22.30 50.84 29.67
N ALA A 510 -22.07 50.62 28.37
CA ALA A 510 -21.77 49.30 27.83
C ALA A 510 -20.52 48.67 28.48
N GLU A 511 -19.53 49.49 28.84
CA GLU A 511 -18.33 49.08 29.55
C GLU A 511 -18.62 48.62 30.98
N ASP A 512 -19.51 49.30 31.71
CA ASP A 512 -19.92 48.87 33.06
C ASP A 512 -20.66 47.52 33.03
N ARG A 513 -21.49 47.30 32.00
CA ARG A 513 -22.17 46.02 31.78
C ARG A 513 -21.18 44.90 31.46
N ILE A 514 -20.19 45.17 30.61
CA ILE A 514 -19.11 44.23 30.29
C ILE A 514 -18.29 43.92 31.53
N ASN A 515 -17.92 44.93 32.32
CA ASN A 515 -17.15 44.75 33.56
C ASN A 515 -17.93 43.95 34.62
N LYS A 516 -19.25 44.11 34.69
CA LYS A 516 -20.14 43.32 35.57
C LYS A 516 -20.24 41.86 35.10
N ILE A 517 -20.26 41.61 33.79
CA ILE A 517 -20.18 40.26 33.20
C ILE A 517 -18.80 39.63 33.46
N LEU A 518 -17.72 40.39 33.29
CA LEU A 518 -16.35 39.94 33.56
C LEU A 518 -16.15 39.64 35.06
N ALA A 519 -16.73 40.41 35.97
CA ALA A 519 -16.74 40.12 37.41
C ALA A 519 -17.50 38.84 37.76
N THR A 520 -18.43 38.40 36.89
CA THR A 520 -19.12 37.11 37.03
C THR A 520 -18.17 35.93 36.75
N SER A 521 -16.98 36.18 36.19
CA SER A 521 -15.95 35.14 35.97
C SER A 521 -15.44 34.51 37.28
N GLU A 522 -15.49 35.22 38.41
CA GLU A 522 -15.13 34.69 39.73
C GLU A 522 -16.11 33.61 40.22
N ARG A 523 -17.34 33.62 39.68
CA ARG A 523 -18.40 32.63 39.94
C ARG A 523 -18.29 31.39 39.03
N LEU A 524 -17.33 31.36 38.10
CA LEU A 524 -17.11 30.23 37.21
C LEU A 524 -16.61 28.98 37.97
N TYR A 525 -16.83 27.83 37.34
CA TYR A 525 -16.53 26.50 37.86
C TYR A 525 -15.10 26.36 38.41
N LYS A 526 -14.93 25.60 39.51
CA LYS A 526 -13.62 25.39 40.17
C LYS A 526 -12.61 24.66 39.27
N ILE A 527 -13.12 23.80 38.39
CA ILE A 527 -12.34 23.05 37.39
C ILE A 527 -13.09 23.22 36.08
N ARG A 528 -12.44 23.76 35.04
CA ARG A 528 -12.99 23.77 33.68
C ARG A 528 -12.86 22.36 33.10
N SER A 529 -13.88 21.53 33.25
CA SER A 529 -13.91 20.21 32.64
C SER A 529 -14.02 20.35 31.12
N HIS A 530 -13.09 19.73 30.39
CA HIS A 530 -13.14 19.65 28.93
C HIS A 530 -14.45 18.95 28.51
N MET A 531 -15.23 19.58 27.61
CA MET A 531 -16.52 19.11 27.11
C MET A 531 -17.45 18.59 28.23
N ALA A 532 -17.80 19.46 29.18
CA ALA A 532 -18.71 19.11 30.27
C ALA A 532 -20.12 18.78 29.76
N GLY A 533 -20.73 17.71 30.29
CA GLY A 533 -22.03 17.21 29.84
C GLY A 533 -22.01 16.31 28.59
N TYR A 534 -20.85 16.11 27.95
CA TYR A 534 -20.70 15.17 26.84
C TYR A 534 -20.25 13.78 27.32
N PRO A 535 -20.63 12.71 26.60
CA PRO A 535 -20.14 11.33 26.84
C PRO A 535 -18.62 11.22 26.85
N GLY A 536 -18.09 10.31 27.66
CA GLY A 536 -16.67 9.97 27.73
C GLY A 536 -16.06 9.62 26.37
N TRP A 537 -16.73 8.74 25.60
CA TRP A 537 -16.24 8.33 24.27
C TRP A 537 -16.14 9.50 23.28
N TYR A 538 -17.08 10.45 23.31
CA TYR A 538 -17.13 11.59 22.39
C TYR A 538 -16.09 12.64 22.78
N LYS A 539 -15.89 12.84 24.09
CA LYS A 539 -14.89 13.73 24.62
C LYS A 539 -13.47 13.32 24.22
N ASP A 540 -13.18 12.03 24.20
CA ASP A 540 -11.88 11.49 23.78
C ASP A 540 -11.58 11.79 22.29
N LEU A 541 -12.63 11.99 21.47
CA LEU A 541 -12.49 12.39 20.08
C LEU A 541 -12.25 13.90 19.88
N CYS A 542 -12.48 14.72 20.91
CA CYS A 542 -12.38 16.18 20.83
C CYS A 542 -11.01 16.67 21.32
N MET A 543 -10.39 17.58 20.57
CA MET A 543 -9.14 18.22 21.01
C MET A 543 -9.36 19.11 22.24
N ARG A 544 -8.37 19.15 23.13
CA ARG A 544 -8.36 20.09 24.26
C ARG A 544 -8.05 21.50 23.77
N LEU A 545 -8.79 22.49 24.27
CA LEU A 545 -8.71 23.91 23.88
C LEU A 545 -7.32 24.55 24.04
N ASN A 546 -6.41 23.95 24.81
CA ASN A 546 -5.07 24.50 25.08
C ASN A 546 -4.01 24.07 24.04
N LYS A 547 -4.38 23.46 22.92
CA LYS A 547 -3.45 23.05 21.86
C LYS A 547 -3.44 24.11 20.74
N GLU A 548 -2.26 24.44 20.21
CA GLU A 548 -2.08 25.46 19.16
C GLU A 548 -2.85 25.12 17.86
N ASP A 549 -2.93 23.83 17.50
CA ASP A 549 -3.69 23.34 16.34
C ASP A 549 -5.12 22.88 16.69
N TRP A 550 -5.81 23.58 17.60
CA TRP A 550 -7.15 23.17 18.01
C TRP A 550 -8.17 23.24 16.86
N LEU A 551 -8.87 22.13 16.63
CA LEU A 551 -9.97 22.04 15.68
C LEU A 551 -11.29 21.75 16.42
N PRO A 552 -12.39 22.41 16.02
CA PRO A 552 -13.69 22.20 16.65
C PRO A 552 -14.26 20.80 16.40
N GLY A 553 -15.03 20.30 17.36
CA GLY A 553 -15.71 19.01 17.27
C GLY A 553 -14.80 17.78 17.45
N PRO A 554 -15.26 16.59 17.07
CA PRO A 554 -14.55 15.32 17.26
C PRO A 554 -13.45 15.13 16.21
N SER A 555 -12.48 16.04 16.19
CA SER A 555 -11.44 16.17 15.18
C SER A 555 -10.33 15.09 15.26
N LEU A 556 -10.28 14.30 16.33
CA LEU A 556 -9.32 13.19 16.48
C LEU A 556 -9.85 11.86 15.89
N ILE A 557 -11.08 11.83 15.39
CA ILE A 557 -11.65 10.61 14.81
C ILE A 557 -10.85 10.13 13.60
N SER A 558 -10.51 8.83 13.60
CA SER A 558 -9.86 8.16 12.48
C SER A 558 -10.47 6.79 12.24
N LEU A 559 -10.32 6.26 11.02
CA LEU A 559 -10.81 4.91 10.66
C LEU A 559 -10.17 3.79 11.49
N GLN A 560 -9.00 4.03 12.09
CA GLN A 560 -8.32 3.04 12.92
C GLN A 560 -8.93 2.92 14.32
N MET A 561 -9.75 3.88 14.73
CA MET A 561 -10.40 3.86 16.04
C MET A 561 -11.52 2.83 16.07
N ARG A 562 -11.66 2.10 17.19
CA ARG A 562 -12.71 1.10 17.38
C ARG A 562 -14.14 1.67 17.29
N VAL A 563 -14.29 2.97 17.54
CA VAL A 563 -15.56 3.68 17.48
C VAL A 563 -16.00 3.95 16.03
N ALA A 564 -15.07 4.07 15.07
CA ALA A 564 -15.41 4.44 13.69
C ALA A 564 -16.30 3.41 12.96
N PRO A 565 -16.02 2.08 12.99
CA PRO A 565 -16.93 1.07 12.44
C PRO A 565 -18.33 1.10 13.04
N LYS A 566 -18.44 1.42 14.34
CA LYS A 566 -19.72 1.50 15.07
C LYS A 566 -20.53 2.72 14.67
N LEU A 567 -19.89 3.89 14.54
CA LEU A 567 -20.52 5.12 14.04
C LEU A 567 -21.00 4.97 12.59
N MET A 568 -20.25 4.23 11.78
CA MET A 568 -20.65 3.89 10.40
C MET A 568 -21.72 2.79 10.32
N ARG A 569 -22.09 2.16 11.45
CA ARG A 569 -23.05 1.05 11.53
C ARG A 569 -22.73 -0.08 10.55
N LEU A 570 -21.46 -0.48 10.51
CA LEU A 570 -21.03 -1.54 9.59
C LEU A 570 -21.72 -2.86 9.93
N MET A 571 -22.11 -3.57 8.88
CA MET A 571 -22.67 -4.93 8.96
C MET A 571 -21.72 -5.92 8.32
N TRP A 572 -21.91 -7.21 8.57
CA TRP A 572 -21.29 -8.31 7.84
C TRP A 572 -22.35 -9.36 7.57
N GLU A 573 -22.56 -9.74 6.31
CA GLU A 573 -23.61 -10.69 5.90
C GLU A 573 -25.03 -10.31 6.39
N GLY A 574 -25.28 -9.02 6.61
CA GLY A 574 -26.55 -8.49 7.13
C GLY A 574 -26.64 -8.39 8.66
N TYR A 575 -25.59 -8.77 9.39
CA TYR A 575 -25.54 -8.74 10.86
C TYR A 575 -24.64 -7.61 11.41
N PRO A 576 -24.93 -7.03 12.58
CA PRO A 576 -24.11 -5.97 13.19
C PRO A 576 -22.69 -6.43 13.52
N VAL A 577 -21.70 -5.59 13.18
CA VAL A 577 -20.30 -5.82 13.56
C VAL A 577 -20.05 -5.37 15.00
N HIS A 578 -19.36 -6.23 15.78
CA HIS A 578 -19.00 -5.98 17.17
C HIS A 578 -17.53 -6.34 17.43
N TYR A 579 -16.92 -5.70 18.43
CA TYR A 579 -15.53 -5.94 18.81
C TYR A 579 -15.47 -6.58 20.20
N ASP A 580 -14.99 -7.81 20.27
CA ASP A 580 -14.68 -8.49 21.52
C ASP A 580 -13.19 -8.34 21.89
N SER A 581 -12.91 -8.30 23.19
CA SER A 581 -11.55 -8.12 23.73
C SER A 581 -10.64 -9.33 23.52
N LYS A 582 -11.20 -10.55 23.48
CA LYS A 582 -10.44 -11.82 23.33
C LYS A 582 -10.37 -12.26 21.87
N LEU A 583 -11.49 -12.18 21.16
CA LEU A 583 -11.66 -12.67 19.79
C LEU A 583 -11.46 -11.58 18.73
N GLY A 584 -11.47 -10.29 19.10
CA GLY A 584 -11.31 -9.19 18.17
C GLY A 584 -12.61 -8.86 17.42
N TRP A 585 -12.51 -8.45 16.15
CA TRP A 585 -13.68 -8.07 15.34
C TRP A 585 -14.47 -9.29 14.87
N GLY A 586 -15.79 -9.23 14.99
CA GLY A 586 -16.73 -10.22 14.52
C GLY A 586 -18.10 -9.62 14.26
N TYR A 587 -19.09 -10.47 14.02
CA TYR A 587 -20.49 -10.05 13.85
C TYR A 587 -21.43 -10.86 14.73
N VAL A 588 -22.52 -10.23 15.14
CA VAL A 588 -23.48 -10.77 16.11
C VAL A 588 -24.71 -11.30 15.39
N VAL A 589 -24.94 -12.60 15.49
CA VAL A 589 -26.05 -13.30 14.83
C VAL A 589 -27.11 -13.63 15.88
N PRO A 590 -28.34 -13.08 15.80
CA PRO A 590 -29.44 -13.50 16.66
C PRO A 590 -29.86 -14.93 16.35
N ASP A 591 -30.05 -15.73 17.40
CA ASP A 591 -30.48 -17.13 17.28
C ASP A 591 -31.68 -17.39 18.21
N PRO A 592 -32.86 -17.74 17.66
CA PRO A 592 -34.04 -18.06 18.46
C PRO A 592 -33.81 -19.22 19.44
N GLU A 593 -33.01 -20.23 19.09
CA GLU A 593 -32.72 -21.37 19.99
C GLU A 593 -32.00 -20.88 21.25
N LYS A 594 -30.95 -20.07 21.05
CA LYS A 594 -30.20 -19.45 22.16
C LYS A 594 -31.06 -18.47 22.97
N LEU A 595 -31.97 -17.74 22.31
CA LEU A 595 -32.89 -16.85 23.01
C LEU A 595 -33.77 -17.63 23.98
N GLU A 596 -34.14 -18.87 23.66
CA GLU A 596 -34.88 -19.75 24.57
C GLU A 596 -34.02 -20.30 25.70
N GLU A 597 -32.77 -20.67 25.42
CA GLU A 597 -31.79 -21.11 26.42
C GLU A 597 -31.48 -20.02 27.45
N ASP A 598 -31.41 -18.75 27.01
CA ASP A 598 -31.05 -17.60 27.83
C ASP A 598 -32.28 -16.89 28.46
N LYS A 599 -33.48 -17.47 28.40
CA LYS A 599 -34.73 -16.83 28.91
C LYS A 599 -34.61 -16.44 30.38
N ASP A 600 -34.09 -17.32 31.22
CA ASP A 600 -33.95 -17.07 32.67
C ASP A 600 -32.97 -15.93 32.95
N MET A 601 -31.88 -15.82 32.15
CA MET A 601 -30.94 -14.70 32.24
C MET A 601 -31.56 -13.38 31.79
N LEU A 602 -32.54 -13.39 30.87
CA LEU A 602 -33.26 -12.20 30.45
C LEU A 602 -34.31 -11.76 31.49
N GLU A 603 -34.97 -12.70 32.16
CA GLU A 603 -35.97 -12.43 33.19
C GLU A 603 -35.37 -11.88 34.49
N GLU A 604 -34.21 -12.40 34.95
CA GLU A 604 -33.48 -11.83 36.10
C GLU A 604 -33.05 -10.37 35.80
N VAL A 605 -32.60 -10.10 34.57
CA VAL A 605 -32.10 -8.80 34.13
C VAL A 605 -33.19 -7.72 33.99
N GLU A 606 -34.45 -8.09 33.76
CA GLU A 606 -35.60 -7.17 33.73
C GLU A 606 -36.05 -6.77 35.15
N SER A 607 -35.91 -7.67 36.14
CA SER A 607 -36.31 -7.43 37.53
C SER A 607 -35.40 -6.48 38.34
N ASP A 608 -34.14 -6.30 37.92
CA ASP A 608 -33.18 -5.38 38.54
C ASP A 608 -33.34 -3.91 38.10
N SER A 609 -34.33 -3.59 37.24
CA SER A 609 -34.51 -2.23 36.68
C SER A 609 -35.26 -1.24 37.59
N ASP A 610 -35.79 -1.69 38.73
CA ASP A 610 -36.60 -0.87 39.66
C ASP A 610 -35.91 -0.60 41.03
N GLY A 611 -34.60 -0.82 41.17
CA GLY A 611 -33.89 -0.70 42.46
C GLY A 611 -32.73 0.32 42.49
N GLU A 612 -32.74 1.19 43.50
CA GLU A 612 -31.80 2.30 43.75
C GLU A 612 -30.28 1.96 43.75
N ASP A 613 -29.50 2.94 43.27
CA ASP A 613 -28.08 3.24 43.51
C ASP A 613 -27.21 2.12 44.13
N LYS A 614 -26.45 1.41 43.26
CA LYS A 614 -25.19 0.78 43.65
C LYS A 614 -24.07 1.15 42.70
N THR A 615 -23.02 1.72 43.26
CA THR A 615 -21.73 1.97 42.63
C THR A 615 -21.05 0.65 42.24
N GLY A 616 -21.28 0.22 41.01
CA GLY A 616 -20.56 -0.84 40.29
C GLY A 616 -20.63 -0.50 38.81
N GLU A 617 -19.61 -0.85 38.03
CA GLU A 617 -19.58 -0.57 36.57
C GLU A 617 -20.84 -1.13 35.90
N GLU A 618 -21.80 -0.26 35.56
CA GLU A 618 -22.96 -0.61 34.74
C GLU A 618 -22.43 -1.00 33.34
N MET A 619 -22.26 -2.29 33.10
CA MET A 619 -22.21 -2.82 31.75
C MET A 619 -23.58 -2.54 31.11
N SER A 620 -23.63 -1.57 30.19
CA SER A 620 -24.83 -1.30 29.37
C SER A 620 -25.34 -2.62 28.78
N LYS A 621 -26.63 -2.91 28.90
CA LYS A 621 -27.22 -4.18 28.46
C LYS A 621 -27.35 -4.21 26.92
N TYR A 622 -27.04 -5.34 26.27
CA TYR A 622 -27.14 -5.47 24.80
C TYR A 622 -28.61 -5.41 24.33
N PRO A 623 -28.96 -4.64 23.28
CA PRO A 623 -30.34 -4.51 22.82
C PRO A 623 -30.78 -5.70 21.93
N VAL A 624 -31.03 -6.84 22.56
CA VAL A 624 -31.45 -8.09 21.90
C VAL A 624 -32.72 -7.88 21.06
N ARG A 625 -33.74 -7.21 21.62
CA ARG A 625 -35.00 -6.90 20.92
C ARG A 625 -34.78 -6.13 19.61
N SER A 626 -33.92 -5.12 19.66
CA SER A 626 -33.60 -4.30 18.48
C SER A 626 -32.89 -5.09 17.39
N VAL A 627 -32.01 -6.02 17.76
CA VAL A 627 -31.25 -6.85 16.80
C VAL A 627 -32.12 -7.91 16.14
N PHE A 628 -33.00 -8.56 16.88
CA PHE A 628 -33.99 -9.49 16.30
C PHE A 628 -34.91 -8.76 15.31
N LYS A 629 -35.40 -7.57 15.68
CA LYS A 629 -36.17 -6.71 14.78
C LYS A 629 -35.35 -6.29 13.55
N LEU A 630 -34.07 -5.99 13.74
CA LEU A 630 -33.15 -5.59 12.66
C LEU A 630 -32.95 -6.70 11.63
N CYS A 631 -32.84 -7.95 12.10
CA CYS A 631 -32.65 -9.13 11.26
C CYS A 631 -33.98 -9.70 10.71
N GLY A 632 -35.12 -9.09 11.04
CA GLY A 632 -36.44 -9.55 10.60
C GLY A 632 -36.92 -10.83 11.28
N LEU A 633 -36.39 -11.16 12.45
CA LEU A 633 -36.78 -12.31 13.26
C LEU A 633 -37.84 -11.91 14.30
N ASN A 634 -38.77 -12.81 14.57
CA ASN A 634 -39.78 -12.61 15.62
C ASN A 634 -39.12 -12.74 17.00
N TYR A 635 -39.25 -11.71 17.82
CA TYR A 635 -38.91 -11.76 19.24
C TYR A 635 -40.15 -12.20 20.02
N SER A 636 -40.11 -13.38 20.64
CA SER A 636 -41.22 -13.89 21.47
C SER A 636 -40.68 -14.53 22.74
N VAL A 637 -40.43 -13.71 23.75
CA VAL A 637 -40.28 -14.18 25.14
C VAL A 637 -41.69 -14.14 25.75
N LYS A 638 -42.32 -15.30 25.95
CA LYS A 638 -43.61 -15.37 26.65
C LYS A 638 -43.35 -15.09 28.12
N SER A 639 -43.57 -13.85 28.57
CA SER A 639 -43.55 -13.52 29.99
C SER A 639 -44.70 -14.24 30.69
N THR A 640 -44.37 -15.01 31.73
CA THR A 640 -45.30 -15.84 32.52
C THR A 640 -46.18 -15.02 33.48
N ARG A 641 -46.59 -13.79 33.10
CA ARG A 641 -47.36 -12.88 33.97
C ARG A 641 -48.69 -12.39 33.41
N GLU A 642 -49.03 -12.70 32.16
CA GLU A 642 -50.33 -12.33 31.56
C GLU A 642 -51.37 -13.47 31.54
N SER A 643 -51.08 -14.60 32.20
CA SER A 643 -52.00 -15.76 32.24
C SER A 643 -53.05 -15.73 33.37
N LEU A 644 -53.32 -14.58 34.00
CA LEU A 644 -54.29 -14.47 35.10
C LEU A 644 -55.44 -13.47 34.92
N PHE A 645 -55.60 -12.85 33.75
CA PHE A 645 -56.80 -12.06 33.47
C PHE A 645 -57.40 -12.44 32.11
N ASN A 646 -57.99 -13.62 32.06
CA ASN A 646 -59.01 -13.95 31.09
C ASN A 646 -59.95 -14.99 31.71
N LEU A 647 -61.12 -14.57 32.18
CA LEU A 647 -62.41 -15.21 31.89
C LEU A 647 -63.57 -14.47 32.55
N GLU A 648 -64.54 -14.06 31.73
CA GLU A 648 -65.96 -13.68 31.94
C GLU A 648 -66.25 -12.50 30.96
N ASP A 649 -67.22 -12.51 30.04
CA ASP A 649 -68.28 -13.46 29.73
C ASP A 649 -68.90 -13.11 28.34
N THR A 650 -69.34 -14.14 27.61
CA THR A 650 -70.47 -14.25 26.65
C THR A 650 -70.85 -13.17 25.56
N LEU A 651 -71.07 -13.69 24.33
CA LEU A 651 -71.59 -13.11 23.06
C LEU A 651 -73.03 -12.48 23.14
N PRO A 652 -73.68 -11.99 22.05
CA PRO A 652 -73.31 -11.06 20.96
C PRO A 652 -74.37 -9.94 20.68
N GLY A 653 -73.96 -8.82 20.04
CA GLY A 653 -74.83 -7.98 19.18
C GLY A 653 -75.27 -6.60 19.69
N TYR A 654 -74.70 -5.51 19.14
CA TYR A 654 -75.36 -4.24 18.81
C TYR A 654 -74.39 -3.30 18.04
N VAL A 655 -74.87 -2.64 16.98
CA VAL A 655 -74.24 -1.53 16.21
C VAL A 655 -75.37 -0.48 16.11
N PRO A 656 -75.22 0.86 16.30
CA PRO A 656 -74.28 1.73 15.55
C PRO A 656 -73.78 3.08 16.16
N GLN A 657 -72.73 3.62 15.50
CA GLN A 657 -72.45 5.02 15.11
C GLN A 657 -72.13 6.14 16.13
N ALA A 658 -70.90 6.68 16.00
CA ALA A 658 -70.70 8.12 15.75
C ALA A 658 -69.39 8.36 14.97
N LYS A 659 -69.49 9.07 13.84
CA LYS A 659 -68.37 9.53 13.01
C LYS A 659 -67.63 10.65 13.74
N VAL A 660 -66.30 10.57 13.83
CA VAL A 660 -65.42 11.75 13.99
C VAL A 660 -64.29 11.65 12.96
N ASP A 661 -64.19 12.71 12.16
CA ASP A 661 -63.31 12.88 11.01
C ASP A 661 -61.81 12.77 11.34
N LYS A 662 -61.09 11.96 10.56
CA LYS A 662 -59.63 11.76 10.64
C LYS A 662 -58.78 12.86 9.95
N ASN A 663 -59.37 13.98 9.55
CA ASN A 663 -58.69 14.97 8.69
C ASN A 663 -58.33 16.31 9.36
N LYS A 664 -58.14 16.38 10.69
CA LYS A 664 -57.70 17.62 11.38
C LYS A 664 -56.44 17.52 12.25
N MET A 665 -55.73 16.40 12.24
CA MET A 665 -54.44 16.25 12.95
C MET A 665 -53.23 16.10 12.01
N ALA A 666 -53.35 16.53 10.76
CA ALA A 666 -52.29 16.43 9.76
C ALA A 666 -51.57 17.77 9.44
N GLU A 667 -51.92 18.88 10.09
CA GLU A 667 -51.49 20.22 9.64
C GLU A 667 -50.61 21.03 10.61
N VAL A 668 -50.08 20.43 11.70
CA VAL A 668 -49.25 21.18 12.68
C VAL A 668 -47.86 20.56 12.96
N VAL A 669 -47.44 19.52 12.23
CA VAL A 669 -46.10 18.90 12.41
C VAL A 669 -45.23 19.02 11.16
N GLN A 670 -45.33 20.14 10.44
CA GLN A 670 -44.41 20.53 9.37
C GLN A 670 -43.62 21.77 9.77
N THR A 671 -42.67 21.63 10.70
CA THR A 671 -41.46 22.49 10.79
C THR A 671 -40.46 21.85 11.76
N GLY A 672 -39.66 20.91 11.25
CA GLY A 672 -38.60 20.24 12.02
C GLY A 672 -38.00 19.11 11.20
N VAL A 673 -37.16 19.45 10.23
CA VAL A 673 -36.48 18.47 9.37
C VAL A 673 -35.38 17.80 10.19
N ASP A 674 -35.71 16.68 10.83
CA ASP A 674 -34.76 15.71 11.33
C ASP A 674 -34.22 14.94 10.11
N GLY A 675 -32.95 15.15 9.76
CA GLY A 675 -32.29 14.55 8.59
C GLY A 675 -31.97 13.06 8.72
N SER A 676 -32.41 12.41 9.81
CA SER A 676 -32.22 10.97 10.00
C SER A 676 -33.28 10.18 9.22
N MET A 677 -32.85 9.49 8.16
CA MET A 677 -33.70 8.54 7.43
C MET A 677 -34.42 7.57 8.36
N THR A 678 -35.72 7.43 8.13
CA THR A 678 -36.59 6.52 8.85
C THR A 678 -36.21 5.05 8.55
N TRP A 679 -36.59 4.14 9.44
CA TRP A 679 -36.20 2.73 9.34
C TRP A 679 -36.73 2.05 8.07
N ASP A 680 -37.93 2.45 7.63
CA ASP A 680 -38.52 1.95 6.39
C ASP A 680 -37.76 2.40 5.14
N GLU A 681 -37.12 3.57 5.19
CA GLU A 681 -36.22 4.04 4.13
C GLU A 681 -34.91 3.26 4.15
N LYS A 682 -34.27 3.08 5.31
CA LYS A 682 -33.05 2.27 5.44
C LYS A 682 -33.25 0.83 4.96
N LYS A 683 -34.38 0.20 5.29
CA LYS A 683 -34.75 -1.14 4.81
C LYS A 683 -34.86 -1.20 3.29
N LYS A 684 -35.45 -0.17 2.65
CA LYS A 684 -35.52 -0.06 1.18
C LYS A 684 -34.12 0.06 0.56
N HIS A 685 -33.21 0.84 1.17
CA HIS A 685 -31.83 0.96 0.70
C HIS A 685 -31.03 -0.34 0.84
N LEU A 686 -31.21 -1.09 1.93
CA LEU A 686 -30.57 -2.39 2.14
C LEU A 686 -31.07 -3.46 1.16
N GLN A 687 -32.38 -3.47 0.89
CA GLN A 687 -32.99 -4.34 -0.12
C GLN A 687 -32.54 -3.97 -1.54
N ALA A 688 -32.42 -2.67 -1.86
CA ALA A 688 -31.90 -2.19 -3.15
C ALA A 688 -30.41 -2.51 -3.35
N ALA A 689 -29.64 -2.65 -2.27
CA ALA A 689 -28.24 -3.08 -2.28
C ALA A 689 -28.06 -4.61 -2.38
N GLY A 690 -29.15 -5.39 -2.42
CA GLY A 690 -29.09 -6.86 -2.47
C GLY A 690 -28.66 -7.53 -1.16
N ILE A 691 -28.60 -6.78 -0.06
CA ILE A 691 -28.21 -7.27 1.26
C ILE A 691 -29.48 -7.77 1.98
N THR A 692 -29.85 -9.02 1.72
CA THR A 692 -30.82 -9.77 2.54
C THR A 692 -30.06 -10.62 3.54
N PRO A 693 -30.49 -10.78 4.81
CA PRO A 693 -29.94 -11.79 5.71
C PRO A 693 -30.09 -13.16 5.04
N ARG A 694 -29.03 -13.66 4.40
CA ARG A 694 -29.03 -14.97 3.74
C ARG A 694 -28.40 -15.96 4.70
N ASN A 695 -29.14 -17.02 5.00
CA ASN A 695 -28.76 -18.25 5.68
C ASN A 695 -28.03 -18.06 7.02
N ILE A 696 -28.59 -18.64 8.08
CA ILE A 696 -27.89 -18.76 9.37
C ILE A 696 -26.51 -19.37 9.09
N PRO A 697 -25.40 -18.71 9.46
CA PRO A 697 -24.07 -19.25 9.23
C PRO A 697 -23.93 -20.64 9.88
N PRO A 698 -23.10 -21.54 9.32
CA PRO A 698 -22.94 -22.88 9.87
C PRO A 698 -22.60 -22.84 11.37
N LYS A 699 -23.04 -23.85 12.13
CA LYS A 699 -22.83 -23.91 13.60
C LYS A 699 -21.33 -23.97 13.98
N GLU A 700 -20.44 -24.27 13.03
CA GLU A 700 -18.99 -24.26 13.20
C GLU A 700 -18.46 -22.82 13.30
N GLY A 701 -17.70 -22.51 14.35
CA GLY A 701 -17.07 -21.20 14.55
C GLY A 701 -17.90 -20.18 15.32
N ARG A 702 -19.03 -20.58 15.92
CA ARG A 702 -19.79 -19.75 16.88
C ARG A 702 -19.07 -19.66 18.22
N HIS A 703 -19.00 -18.47 18.78
CA HIS A 703 -18.45 -18.20 20.10
C HIS A 703 -19.53 -17.57 20.99
N ASP A 704 -19.57 -18.00 22.25
CA ASP A 704 -20.34 -17.31 23.27
C ASP A 704 -19.49 -16.19 23.88
N ILE A 705 -19.96 -14.96 23.72
CA ILE A 705 -19.33 -13.76 24.30
C ILE A 705 -20.18 -13.16 25.43
N GLY A 706 -21.20 -13.90 25.92
CA GLY A 706 -22.07 -13.44 27.00
C GLY A 706 -23.12 -12.43 26.56
N ILE A 707 -23.47 -12.39 25.27
CA ILE A 707 -24.62 -11.63 24.76
C ILE A 707 -25.83 -12.57 24.68
N PRO A 708 -26.88 -12.35 25.50
CA PRO A 708 -28.06 -13.21 25.51
C PRO A 708 -28.74 -13.31 24.15
N GLY A 709 -29.15 -14.51 23.75
CA GLY A 709 -29.90 -14.76 22.51
C GLY A 709 -29.13 -14.54 21.21
N CYS A 710 -27.80 -14.31 21.27
CA CYS A 710 -26.97 -14.10 20.09
C CYS A 710 -25.66 -14.91 20.11
N TRP A 711 -25.20 -15.32 18.94
CA TRP A 711 -23.88 -15.92 18.73
C TRP A 711 -22.91 -14.92 18.08
N PHE A 712 -21.63 -15.01 18.45
CA PHE A 712 -20.57 -14.22 17.85
C PHE A 712 -19.73 -15.05 16.89
N TYR A 713 -19.51 -14.52 15.69
CA TYR A 713 -18.67 -15.13 14.67
C TYR A 713 -17.46 -14.23 14.40
N GLN A 714 -16.25 -14.78 14.55
CA GLN A 714 -15.01 -14.03 14.34
C GLN A 714 -14.80 -13.75 12.85
N ILE A 715 -14.49 -12.50 12.49
CA ILE A 715 -14.08 -12.16 11.13
C ILE A 715 -12.61 -12.57 10.93
N PRO A 716 -12.26 -13.34 9.88
CA PRO A 716 -10.90 -13.78 9.66
C PRO A 716 -9.90 -12.61 9.56
N HIS A 717 -8.78 -12.72 10.26
CA HIS A 717 -7.77 -11.66 10.39
C HIS A 717 -7.09 -11.24 9.06
N LYS A 718 -7.31 -11.97 7.96
CA LYS A 718 -6.86 -11.59 6.61
C LYS A 718 -7.80 -10.58 5.92
N VAL A 719 -8.94 -10.23 6.54
CA VAL A 719 -9.99 -9.36 6.00
C VAL A 719 -10.08 -8.02 6.77
N VAL A 720 -9.06 -7.68 7.57
CA VAL A 720 -9.11 -6.55 8.51
C VAL A 720 -9.40 -5.21 7.82
N LEU A 721 -10.44 -4.53 8.34
CA LEU A 721 -10.98 -3.17 8.12
C LEU A 721 -10.97 -2.56 6.71
N LEU A 722 -9.86 -2.57 5.98
CA LEU A 722 -9.78 -2.03 4.63
C LEU A 722 -10.69 -2.79 3.65
N VAL A 723 -10.79 -4.11 3.80
CA VAL A 723 -11.66 -4.97 2.96
C VAL A 723 -13.14 -4.82 3.37
N ILE A 724 -13.41 -4.56 4.65
CA ILE A 724 -14.76 -4.29 5.16
C ILE A 724 -15.32 -3.00 4.54
N ILE A 725 -14.48 -1.99 4.29
CA ILE A 725 -14.92 -0.74 3.63
C ILE A 725 -15.13 -0.95 2.12
N THR A 726 -14.31 -1.75 1.43
CA THR A 726 -14.44 -1.96 -0.03
C THR A 726 -15.63 -2.82 -0.44
N ASN A 727 -16.10 -3.73 0.42
CA ASN A 727 -17.22 -4.61 0.08
C ASN A 727 -18.62 -4.04 0.37
N PHE A 728 -18.73 -2.83 0.94
CA PHE A 728 -20.00 -2.30 1.46
C PHE A 728 -20.66 -1.17 0.65
N CYS A 729 -20.06 -0.71 -0.47
CA CYS A 729 -20.60 0.44 -1.22
C CYS A 729 -20.32 0.39 -2.75
N ILE A 730 -20.78 -0.63 -3.48
CA ILE A 730 -20.97 -0.50 -4.94
C ILE A 730 -22.25 -1.24 -5.39
N PRO A 731 -23.33 -0.53 -5.76
CA PRO A 731 -24.34 -1.09 -6.64
C PRO A 731 -23.70 -1.29 -8.02
N THR A 732 -23.82 -2.50 -8.53
CA THR A 732 -23.42 -2.97 -9.87
C THR A 732 -23.88 -2.03 -11.00
N THR A 733 -23.10 -0.99 -11.31
CA THR A 733 -23.14 -0.27 -12.61
C THR A 733 -21.79 0.29 -13.10
N CYS A 734 -20.67 0.06 -12.42
CA CYS A 734 -19.34 0.44 -12.93
C CYS A 734 -18.43 -0.80 -13.11
N ALA A 735 -18.54 -1.46 -14.26
CA ALA A 735 -17.65 -2.55 -14.69
C ALA A 735 -16.23 -2.05 -15.10
N VAL A 736 -15.64 -1.07 -14.40
CA VAL A 736 -14.30 -0.54 -14.73
C VAL A 736 -13.39 -0.39 -13.49
N ALA A 737 -13.81 -0.82 -12.30
CA ALA A 737 -13.00 -0.67 -11.07
C ALA A 737 -12.74 -1.97 -10.29
N ASN A 738 -12.68 -3.12 -10.99
CA ASN A 738 -12.17 -4.39 -10.43
C ASN A 738 -10.73 -4.68 -10.90
N THR A 739 -9.83 -3.69 -10.84
CA THR A 739 -8.42 -3.89 -11.20
C THR A 739 -7.49 -4.15 -10.01
N ALA A 740 -8.01 -4.21 -8.78
CA ALA A 740 -7.19 -4.50 -7.58
C ALA A 740 -7.15 -5.98 -7.19
N THR A 741 -8.07 -6.81 -7.69
CA THR A 741 -8.12 -8.27 -7.39
C THR A 741 -7.52 -9.12 -8.50
N ASP A 742 -7.31 -8.56 -9.70
CA ASP A 742 -6.64 -9.25 -10.83
C ASP A 742 -5.10 -9.16 -10.78
N PHE A 743 -4.53 -8.47 -9.80
CA PHE A 743 -3.07 -8.40 -9.62
C PHE A 743 -2.44 -9.68 -8.99
N PHE A 744 -3.26 -10.66 -8.58
CA PHE A 744 -2.77 -11.93 -8.04
C PHE A 744 -2.66 -13.08 -9.05
N ASN A 745 -2.89 -12.84 -10.35
CA ASN A 745 -2.73 -13.83 -11.42
C ASN A 745 -1.78 -13.37 -12.56
N LEU A 746 -0.64 -12.76 -12.22
CA LEU A 746 0.48 -12.61 -13.16
C LEU A 746 1.33 -13.88 -13.23
N LYS A 747 0.74 -14.96 -13.77
CA LYS A 747 1.46 -16.19 -14.13
C LYS A 747 1.49 -16.50 -15.62
N ASN A 748 0.96 -15.63 -16.48
CA ASN A 748 0.99 -15.81 -17.94
C ASN A 748 1.19 -14.46 -18.67
N LEU A 749 2.35 -13.86 -18.48
CA LEU A 749 2.93 -12.86 -19.39
C LEU A 749 4.45 -12.90 -19.22
N TYR A 750 5.01 -13.99 -19.75
CA TYR A 750 6.38 -14.10 -20.26
C TYR A 750 6.28 -14.65 -21.68
#